data_AF-A0AAV6MB38-F1
#
_entry.id   AF-A0AAV6MB38-F1
#
_cell.length_a   1.000
_cell.length_b   1.000
_cell.length_c   1.000
_cell.angle_alpha   90.00
_cell.angle_beta   90.00
_cell.angle_gamma   90.00
#
_symmetry.space_group_name_H-M   'P 1'
#
loop_
_entity.id
_entity.type
_entity.pdbx_description
1 polymer ?
#
loop_
_entity_poly.entity_id
_entity_poly.type
_entity_poly.pdbx_seq_one_letter_code
_entity_poly.pdbx_strand_id
1 'polypeptide(L)'
;MPGLTAPSDYSQEPLRHPCLRINAKEPFNAEPPRSALISSYVTPVDFFYKRNHGPVPLVDDIERYSVSLNGLIQNPKELFMKDIRMLPKYNVTATLQCAGNRRTAMSKTRTVKGVGWDVSALGNAVWGGAKLADVLELVGIPKLSYSTQKGGKHVEFVSIDRCKEEKGGPYKASIPLSHASNPEADVLLAYEMNGEPLNRDHGYPLRVVIPGVIGARSVKWLDSISIIAEESQGFFMQKDYKMFPPSVNWDNIDWTTRRPQMDFPVQSVMCSLEDVDHIRPGKVTVSGYAVSGGGRGIERVDISVDGGKNWIEATRYQKTGIPYVADSPSSEKWAWVLFEVTLDVEQNTEIVAKAVDSAANVQPERVEEIWNLRGEALHFLPIPKLHLLFIPPFCVLFTAPMEENSSLVAESTLTDAMEAEPQEEERDPESNPLNEPLLKRSRTLSSSPLAIVGAKVSLIESLDYEINENDLFKHDWRSRSKVQVLQYIFSKWTLACLVGLLTGIIATLINLAIENIAGYKLLKVVGYIKEERYLMGFAYFTTANFLLTFVAAVLCVCFAPTAAGPGIPEIKAYLNGIDTPNMFGATTLIVKIIGSIGAVAAGLDLGKEGPLVHIGSCIASLLGQGGPDNYRVKWTWLRYFNNDRDRRDLITCGASSGVCAAFRAPVGGVLFALEEVATWWRSALLWRTFFSTAIVVVVLRTFIEICKAGECGLFGEGGLIMFDVSSVSVSYHIMDIIPVAIIGLLGGFLGSLYNHLLHKILRVYNLINQKGKMHKLLLSLGVSLFTSICQYSLPYLGQCTPCNPSFPGSACPTNGRSGNFKQFNCPKGHYNDLATLLLATNDDAVRNIFSTNTSTEYQPLSLVIFFLLYCVLGLITFGIAVPSGLFLPIILMGSGYGRLIGLLMRPYSDLDQGLLAVLGAASLMAGSMRMTVSLCVIFLELTNNLLLLPITMIVLLIGKTVGDCFNPSIYDIILHLKGLPFLDANPETWMRNITVGELADAKPAVVTLRGLEKVSRIVEVLKNTTHNGFPVVDSDAVVPPVGMAVGATELHGLVLRAHLLQVLKKKWFLREKRRTEEWEVREKFTWVELAEREGKIEELAVKKEEMDMYVDLHPLTNTTPYTVMESMSVAKALVLFRQVGLRHLLIVPKYEAAGAPPVIGILTRQDLRPYNILSAFPHLAKIKGNEKRN
;
A
#
# COMPACT_ATOMS: atom_id res chain seq x y z
N MET A 1 19.98 63.44 -9.79
CA MET A 1 20.34 62.01 -9.71
C MET A 1 19.56 61.43 -8.54
N PRO A 2 18.99 60.22 -8.66
CA PRO A 2 18.42 59.53 -7.51
C PRO A 2 19.48 59.37 -6.41
N GLY A 3 19.08 59.32 -5.14
CA GLY A 3 19.99 59.18 -3.98
C GLY A 3 20.78 57.86 -3.89
N LEU A 4 20.66 57.00 -4.88
CA LEU A 4 21.26 55.68 -5.00
C LEU A 4 21.78 55.47 -6.43
N THR A 5 23.00 54.94 -6.55
CA THR A 5 23.61 54.55 -7.84
C THR A 5 23.85 53.04 -7.90
N ALA A 6 23.53 52.43 -9.05
CA ALA A 6 23.86 51.05 -9.37
C ALA A 6 25.29 50.96 -9.97
N PRO A 7 26.25 50.27 -9.32
CA PRO A 7 27.58 50.09 -9.87
C PRO A 7 27.58 49.27 -11.18
N SER A 8 28.55 49.55 -12.05
CA SER A 8 28.84 48.76 -13.26
C SER A 8 29.67 47.50 -12.99
N ASP A 9 30.32 47.42 -11.83
CA ASP A 9 31.23 46.34 -11.43
C ASP A 9 31.14 46.08 -9.91
N TYR A 10 31.88 45.07 -9.44
CA TYR A 10 31.87 44.61 -8.05
C TYR A 10 33.00 45.21 -7.19
N SER A 11 33.68 46.28 -7.62
CA SER A 11 34.82 46.87 -6.90
C SER A 11 34.45 47.54 -5.57
N GLN A 12 33.19 47.96 -5.40
CA GLN A 12 32.69 48.68 -4.22
C GLN A 12 31.68 47.85 -3.39
N GLU A 13 31.80 46.52 -3.49
CA GLU A 13 31.08 45.56 -2.66
C GLU A 13 31.40 45.76 -1.16
N PRO A 14 30.42 45.58 -0.26
CA PRO A 14 30.66 45.72 1.18
C PRO A 14 31.60 44.61 1.71
N LEU A 15 32.38 44.96 2.75
CA LEU A 15 33.11 43.99 3.55
C LEU A 15 32.12 43.11 4.33
N ARG A 16 32.43 41.82 4.44
CA ARG A 16 31.52 40.79 4.99
C ARG A 16 32.28 39.87 5.93
N HIS A 17 31.56 39.29 6.88
CA HIS A 17 32.15 38.45 7.91
C HIS A 17 32.83 37.19 7.30
N PRO A 18 34.09 36.88 7.64
CA PRO A 18 34.88 35.85 6.95
C PRO A 18 34.43 34.41 7.20
N CYS A 19 33.58 34.16 8.21
CA CYS A 19 33.03 32.82 8.47
C CYS A 19 31.92 32.39 7.49
N LEU A 20 31.42 33.31 6.65
CA LEU A 20 30.38 33.00 5.69
C LEU A 20 30.90 32.07 4.59
N ARG A 21 30.18 30.99 4.30
CA ARG A 21 30.46 30.09 3.18
C ARG A 21 30.07 30.81 1.89
N ILE A 22 31.04 31.10 1.03
CA ILE A 22 30.81 31.79 -0.24
C ILE A 22 30.37 30.78 -1.31
N ASN A 23 29.13 30.90 -1.78
CA ASN A 23 28.54 30.06 -2.84
C ASN A 23 28.74 30.68 -4.24
N ALA A 24 28.85 32.01 -4.34
CA ALA A 24 29.32 32.72 -5.54
C ALA A 24 29.95 34.08 -5.17
N LYS A 25 30.93 34.54 -5.94
CA LYS A 25 31.59 35.84 -5.71
C LYS A 25 30.94 37.00 -6.46
N GLU A 26 30.49 36.75 -7.69
CA GLU A 26 29.96 37.78 -8.61
C GLU A 26 28.72 37.23 -9.32
N PRO A 27 27.50 37.68 -8.99
CA PRO A 27 27.17 38.51 -7.81
C PRO A 27 27.46 37.78 -6.50
N PHE A 28 27.74 38.54 -5.43
CA PHE A 28 28.14 37.93 -4.16
C PHE A 28 26.98 37.18 -3.49
N ASN A 29 27.23 35.92 -3.15
CA ASN A 29 26.26 35.00 -2.56
C ASN A 29 26.94 34.13 -1.50
N ALA A 30 26.38 34.12 -0.29
CA ALA A 30 26.94 33.39 0.84
C ALA A 30 25.91 33.03 1.92
N GLU A 31 26.15 31.92 2.62
CA GLU A 31 25.34 31.43 3.75
C GLU A 31 26.21 31.21 5.00
N PRO A 32 25.64 31.32 6.22
CA PRO A 32 26.38 31.02 7.45
C PRO A 32 26.63 29.52 7.64
N PRO A 33 27.63 29.13 8.46
CA PRO A 33 27.71 27.79 9.03
C PRO A 33 26.40 27.37 9.72
N ARG A 34 26.06 26.08 9.70
CA ARG A 34 24.75 25.59 10.19
C ARG A 34 24.60 25.84 11.69
N SER A 35 25.66 25.60 12.45
CA SER A 35 25.79 25.89 13.88
C SER A 35 25.59 27.37 14.21
N ALA A 36 26.17 28.27 13.41
CA ALA A 36 26.03 29.72 13.59
C ALA A 36 24.62 30.23 13.26
N LEU A 37 23.87 29.55 12.38
CA LEU A 37 22.50 29.92 12.03
C LEU A 37 21.54 29.78 13.23
N ILE A 38 21.68 28.72 14.03
CA ILE A 38 20.80 28.42 15.17
C ILE A 38 21.34 28.94 16.51
N SER A 39 22.49 29.62 16.54
CA SER A 39 23.08 30.13 17.80
C SER A 39 22.22 31.18 18.51
N SER A 40 21.25 31.77 17.80
CA SER A 40 20.28 32.72 18.36
C SER A 40 18.98 32.72 17.56
N TYR A 41 17.85 32.85 18.26
CA TYR A 41 16.51 32.89 17.66
C TYR A 41 16.32 34.04 16.64
N VAL A 42 16.94 35.20 16.87
CA VAL A 42 17.13 36.24 15.86
C VAL A 42 18.53 36.07 15.31
N THR A 43 18.66 35.90 14.00
CA THR A 43 19.93 35.71 13.31
C THR A 43 20.71 37.04 13.30
N PRO A 44 21.98 37.07 13.76
CA PRO A 44 22.81 38.27 13.71
C PRO A 44 22.99 38.75 12.26
N VAL A 45 23.05 40.06 12.04
CA VAL A 45 23.09 40.65 10.69
C VAL A 45 24.30 40.15 9.88
N ASP A 46 25.44 39.93 10.54
CA ASP A 46 26.65 39.37 9.92
C ASP A 46 26.47 37.93 9.45
N PHE A 47 25.67 37.12 10.16
CA PHE A 47 25.40 35.71 9.84
C PHE A 47 24.13 35.51 9.01
N PHE A 48 23.29 36.52 8.82
CA PHE A 48 22.15 36.44 7.90
C PHE A 48 22.65 36.17 6.47
N TYR A 49 22.02 35.25 5.73
CA TYR A 49 22.50 34.90 4.37
C TYR A 49 22.49 36.10 3.39
N LYS A 50 23.48 36.15 2.49
CA LYS A 50 23.63 37.20 1.48
C LYS A 50 23.19 36.62 0.13
N ARG A 51 22.08 37.11 -0.42
CA ARG A 51 21.65 36.89 -1.82
C ARG A 51 21.63 38.22 -2.56
N ASN A 52 22.47 38.33 -3.58
CA ASN A 52 22.51 39.42 -4.56
C ASN A 52 22.35 38.87 -5.99
N HIS A 53 21.81 39.71 -6.88
CA HIS A 53 21.61 39.41 -8.30
C HIS A 53 22.42 40.37 -9.21
N GLY A 54 22.53 41.65 -8.85
CA GLY A 54 23.57 42.57 -9.35
C GLY A 54 24.63 42.95 -8.31
N PRO A 55 25.54 43.89 -8.63
CA PRO A 55 26.40 44.58 -7.65
C PRO A 55 25.58 45.38 -6.63
N VAL A 56 26.05 45.46 -5.38
CA VAL A 56 25.35 46.16 -4.29
C VAL A 56 25.35 47.69 -4.51
N PRO A 57 24.18 48.35 -4.63
CA PRO A 57 24.07 49.80 -4.79
C PRO A 57 24.83 50.66 -3.78
N LEU A 58 25.19 51.86 -4.22
CA LEU A 58 25.86 52.91 -3.46
C LEU A 58 24.83 53.97 -3.06
N VAL A 59 24.83 54.41 -1.81
CA VAL A 59 24.01 55.54 -1.35
C VAL A 59 24.83 56.81 -1.54
N ASP A 60 24.39 57.66 -2.47
CA ASP A 60 25.05 58.93 -2.78
C ASP A 60 24.53 60.05 -1.87
N ASP A 61 23.21 60.09 -1.65
CA ASP A 61 22.54 61.08 -0.79
C ASP A 61 21.16 60.54 -0.35
N ILE A 62 21.03 60.17 0.93
CA ILE A 62 19.78 59.59 1.48
C ILE A 62 18.60 60.59 1.48
N GLU A 63 18.86 61.90 1.53
CA GLU A 63 17.80 62.92 1.50
C GLU A 63 17.24 63.13 0.08
N ARG A 64 18.00 62.72 -0.94
CA ARG A 64 17.56 62.65 -2.35
C ARG A 64 17.01 61.28 -2.77
N TYR A 65 17.00 60.31 -1.86
CA TYR A 65 16.42 59.01 -2.16
C TYR A 65 14.90 59.06 -1.99
N SER A 66 14.22 58.70 -3.08
CA SER A 66 12.77 58.60 -3.20
C SER A 66 12.38 57.27 -3.84
N VAL A 67 11.14 56.84 -3.58
CA VAL A 67 10.49 55.72 -4.27
C VAL A 67 9.25 56.26 -4.97
N SER A 68 9.12 55.96 -6.27
CA SER A 68 7.94 56.38 -7.04
C SER A 68 6.82 55.33 -6.97
N LEU A 69 5.62 55.77 -6.61
CA LEU A 69 4.38 55.00 -6.68
C LEU A 69 3.63 55.36 -7.96
N ASN A 70 3.49 54.40 -8.86
CA ASN A 70 2.96 54.63 -10.22
C ASN A 70 2.13 53.45 -10.75
N GLY A 71 1.84 53.46 -12.07
CA GLY A 71 1.07 52.41 -12.75
C GLY A 71 -0.44 52.67 -12.78
N LEU A 72 -1.24 51.61 -12.62
CA LEU A 72 -2.70 51.59 -12.73
C LEU A 72 -3.40 52.17 -11.48
N ILE A 73 -3.01 53.40 -11.10
CA ILE A 73 -3.51 54.16 -9.95
C ILE A 73 -4.07 55.52 -10.39
N GLN A 74 -4.86 56.16 -9.51
CA GLN A 74 -5.40 57.50 -9.78
C GLN A 74 -4.36 58.59 -9.52
N ASN A 75 -3.68 58.53 -8.37
CA ASN A 75 -2.80 59.58 -7.87
C ASN A 75 -1.37 59.06 -7.68
N PRO A 76 -0.51 59.05 -8.74
CA PRO A 76 0.91 58.79 -8.59
C PRO A 76 1.56 59.72 -7.58
N LYS A 77 2.51 59.20 -6.81
CA LYS A 77 3.24 59.93 -5.77
C LYS A 77 4.71 59.55 -5.77
N GLU A 78 5.55 60.46 -5.32
CA GLU A 78 6.95 60.19 -5.01
C GLU A 78 7.11 60.34 -3.49
N LEU A 79 7.68 59.33 -2.83
CA LEU A 79 7.85 59.30 -1.37
C LEU A 79 9.34 59.29 -1.03
N PHE A 80 9.79 60.29 -0.27
CA PHE A 80 11.14 60.34 0.28
C PHE A 80 11.21 59.58 1.61
N MET A 81 12.42 59.28 2.09
CA MET A 81 12.61 58.58 3.38
C MET A 81 11.94 59.27 4.57
N LYS A 82 11.85 60.61 4.55
CA LYS A 82 11.13 61.39 5.57
C LYS A 82 9.62 61.06 5.57
N ASP A 83 9.01 60.92 4.40
CA ASP A 83 7.57 60.70 4.25
C ASP A 83 7.21 59.26 4.68
N ILE A 84 8.06 58.30 4.35
CA ILE A 84 7.92 56.89 4.78
C ILE A 84 8.08 56.77 6.31
N ARG A 85 9.00 57.52 6.92
CA ARG A 85 9.20 57.54 8.38
C ARG A 85 8.11 58.30 9.16
N MET A 86 7.27 59.08 8.48
CA MET A 86 6.09 59.71 9.09
C MET A 86 4.88 58.77 9.19
N LEU A 87 4.89 57.62 8.47
CA LEU A 87 3.88 56.59 8.61
C LEU A 87 4.07 55.77 9.90
N PRO A 88 3.03 55.09 10.40
CA PRO A 88 3.16 54.24 11.59
C PRO A 88 4.22 53.15 11.39
N LYS A 89 5.16 53.06 12.34
CA LYS A 89 6.21 52.04 12.36
C LYS A 89 5.68 50.75 12.99
N TYR A 90 5.85 49.64 12.27
CA TYR A 90 5.57 48.28 12.73
C TYR A 90 6.86 47.47 12.80
N ASN A 91 6.94 46.55 13.75
CA ASN A 91 8.03 45.60 13.91
C ASN A 91 7.50 44.18 13.69
N VAL A 92 7.99 43.48 12.65
CA VAL A 92 7.51 42.14 12.29
C VAL A 92 8.68 41.16 12.37
N THR A 93 8.57 40.15 13.23
CA THR A 93 9.54 39.04 13.30
C THR A 93 9.20 38.03 12.20
N ALA A 94 10.07 37.90 11.20
CA ALA A 94 9.85 37.03 10.06
C ALA A 94 11.13 36.35 9.56
N THR A 95 10.99 35.07 9.21
CA THR A 95 12.03 34.30 8.51
C THR A 95 11.99 34.61 7.03
N LEU A 96 13.12 35.09 6.50
CA LEU A 96 13.31 35.29 5.07
C LEU A 96 14.15 34.14 4.51
N GLN A 97 13.71 33.52 3.41
CA GLN A 97 14.37 32.35 2.83
C GLN A 97 14.56 32.46 1.31
N CYS A 98 15.70 32.02 0.81
CA CYS A 98 15.92 31.81 -0.61
C CYS A 98 15.09 30.62 -1.13
N ALA A 99 14.39 30.79 -2.27
CA ALA A 99 13.63 29.70 -2.90
C ALA A 99 14.50 28.48 -3.25
N GLY A 100 15.80 28.69 -3.47
CA GLY A 100 16.79 27.64 -3.71
C GLY A 100 17.46 27.07 -2.47
N ASN A 101 16.95 27.30 -1.25
CA ASN A 101 17.50 26.67 -0.04
C ASN A 101 17.60 25.14 -0.22
N ARG A 102 18.70 24.55 0.23
CA ARG A 102 19.08 23.13 0.05
C ARG A 102 19.31 22.65 -1.40
N ARG A 103 19.42 23.54 -2.41
CA ARG A 103 19.65 23.14 -3.82
C ARG A 103 20.78 22.11 -4.01
N THR A 104 21.84 22.20 -3.22
CA THR A 104 22.98 21.26 -3.26
C THR A 104 22.57 19.82 -2.92
N ALA A 105 21.59 19.62 -2.04
CA ALA A 105 21.07 18.28 -1.74
C ALA A 105 20.23 17.72 -2.90
N MET A 106 19.40 18.52 -3.57
CA MET A 106 18.66 18.06 -4.77
C MET A 106 19.59 17.72 -5.94
N SER A 107 20.71 18.46 -6.05
CA SER A 107 21.75 18.22 -7.06
C SER A 107 22.40 16.83 -6.97
N LYS A 108 22.35 16.17 -5.80
CA LYS A 108 22.88 14.81 -5.60
C LYS A 108 22.05 13.74 -6.33
N THR A 109 20.73 13.93 -6.44
CA THR A 109 19.83 13.01 -7.17
C THR A 109 19.95 13.23 -8.69
N ARG A 110 19.86 14.49 -9.14
CA ARG A 110 20.03 14.87 -10.55
C ARG A 110 20.40 16.35 -10.63
N THR A 111 21.32 16.71 -11.51
CA THR A 111 21.87 18.07 -11.65
C THR A 111 20.78 19.12 -11.93
N VAL A 112 20.80 20.22 -11.15
CA VAL A 112 19.89 21.36 -11.28
C VAL A 112 20.68 22.65 -11.51
N LYS A 113 20.02 23.71 -12.03
CA LYS A 113 20.69 24.97 -12.38
C LYS A 113 20.38 26.08 -11.36
N GLY A 114 21.42 26.58 -10.68
CA GLY A 114 21.35 27.74 -9.79
C GLY A 114 22.54 27.80 -8.82
N VAL A 115 22.56 28.79 -7.92
CA VAL A 115 23.56 28.87 -6.84
C VAL A 115 23.37 27.68 -5.89
N GLY A 116 24.45 26.92 -5.65
CA GLY A 116 24.47 25.72 -4.81
C GLY A 116 24.39 26.05 -3.32
N TRP A 117 23.18 26.37 -2.84
CA TRP A 117 22.88 26.55 -1.43
C TRP A 117 22.84 25.21 -0.69
N ASP A 118 23.47 25.17 0.47
CA ASP A 118 23.26 24.16 1.49
C ASP A 118 21.97 24.49 2.27
N VAL A 119 21.89 24.14 3.56
CA VAL A 119 20.69 24.28 4.39
C VAL A 119 20.53 25.65 5.07
N SER A 120 21.41 26.61 4.77
CA SER A 120 21.57 27.86 5.52
C SER A 120 21.16 29.12 4.74
N ALA A 121 20.50 28.99 3.58
CA ALA A 121 20.06 30.12 2.76
C ALA A 121 18.75 30.77 3.26
N LEU A 122 18.68 31.02 4.57
CA LEU A 122 17.58 31.66 5.29
C LEU A 122 18.09 32.40 6.54
N GLY A 123 17.22 33.16 7.19
CA GLY A 123 17.47 33.72 8.53
C GLY A 123 16.23 34.39 9.09
N ASN A 124 16.13 34.49 10.41
CA ASN A 124 15.01 35.10 11.12
C ASN A 124 15.43 36.45 11.70
N ALA A 125 14.66 37.50 11.42
CA ALA A 125 14.98 38.86 11.84
C ALA A 125 13.72 39.64 12.23
N VAL A 126 13.92 40.69 13.02
CA VAL A 126 12.89 41.67 13.36
C VAL A 126 12.99 42.81 12.36
N TRP A 127 12.00 42.97 11.48
CA TRP A 127 11.98 43.99 10.44
C TRP A 127 11.18 45.20 10.90
N GLY A 128 11.78 46.40 10.83
CA GLY A 128 11.13 47.65 11.22
C GLY A 128 10.80 48.52 10.00
N GLY A 129 9.55 48.95 9.87
CA GLY A 129 9.10 49.74 8.71
C GLY A 129 7.64 50.16 8.74
N ALA A 130 7.20 50.84 7.67
CA ALA A 130 5.80 51.17 7.45
C ALA A 130 5.08 49.99 6.76
N LYS A 131 3.82 49.71 7.10
CA LYS A 131 3.03 48.68 6.40
C LYS A 131 2.70 49.14 4.97
N LEU A 132 2.92 48.26 3.99
CA LEU A 132 2.65 48.55 2.58
C LEU A 132 1.18 48.92 2.35
N ALA A 133 0.25 48.32 3.09
CA ALA A 133 -1.16 48.65 3.02
C ALA A 133 -1.46 50.14 3.34
N ASP A 134 -0.78 50.73 4.34
CA ASP A 134 -0.93 52.16 4.68
C ASP A 134 -0.31 53.05 3.60
N VAL A 135 0.80 52.61 2.99
CA VAL A 135 1.45 53.31 1.88
C VAL A 135 0.55 53.31 0.63
N LEU A 136 -0.17 52.22 0.36
CA LEU A 136 -1.11 52.11 -0.76
C LEU A 136 -2.37 52.97 -0.56
N GLU A 137 -2.82 53.19 0.67
CA GLU A 137 -3.91 54.13 0.96
C GLU A 137 -3.55 55.57 0.57
N LEU A 138 -2.28 55.99 0.67
CA LEU A 138 -1.83 57.32 0.24
C LEU A 138 -2.09 57.60 -1.25
N VAL A 139 -2.18 56.57 -2.10
CA VAL A 139 -2.45 56.71 -3.55
C VAL A 139 -3.89 56.34 -3.93
N GLY A 140 -4.76 56.15 -2.94
CA GLY A 140 -6.19 55.89 -3.13
C GLY A 140 -6.56 54.41 -3.32
N ILE A 141 -5.74 53.48 -2.83
CA ILE A 141 -6.06 52.04 -2.82
C ILE A 141 -6.47 51.64 -1.39
N PRO A 142 -7.73 51.30 -1.12
CA PRO A 142 -8.16 50.82 0.19
C PRO A 142 -7.48 49.51 0.61
N LYS A 143 -7.39 49.27 1.90
CA LYS A 143 -7.07 47.95 2.47
C LYS A 143 -8.01 46.85 1.94
N LEU A 144 -7.49 45.63 1.83
CA LEU A 144 -8.19 44.44 1.30
C LEU A 144 -8.70 44.59 -0.16
N SER A 145 -8.00 45.36 -0.98
CA SER A 145 -8.31 45.53 -2.41
C SER A 145 -7.82 44.38 -3.28
N TYR A 146 -8.72 43.77 -4.06
CA TYR A 146 -8.36 42.75 -5.06
C TYR A 146 -7.97 43.33 -6.42
N SER A 147 -8.50 44.50 -6.78
CA SER A 147 -8.15 45.20 -8.01
C SER A 147 -8.40 46.71 -7.92
N THR A 148 -7.59 47.53 -8.60
CA THR A 148 -7.86 48.97 -8.75
C THR A 148 -8.92 49.24 -9.82
N GLN A 149 -9.53 50.43 -9.79
CA GLN A 149 -10.49 50.87 -10.82
C GLN A 149 -9.91 50.90 -12.24
N LYS A 150 -8.57 51.01 -12.38
CA LYS A 150 -7.86 50.93 -13.67
C LYS A 150 -7.46 49.50 -14.05
N GLY A 151 -7.99 48.48 -13.37
CA GLY A 151 -7.77 47.06 -13.67
C GLY A 151 -6.46 46.47 -13.12
N GLY A 152 -5.74 47.19 -12.27
CA GLY A 152 -4.49 46.69 -11.67
C GLY A 152 -4.75 45.65 -10.59
N LYS A 153 -4.08 44.50 -10.66
CA LYS A 153 -4.28 43.33 -9.77
C LYS A 153 -3.01 42.89 -9.04
N HIS A 154 -1.85 43.43 -9.41
CA HIS A 154 -0.55 43.11 -8.84
C HIS A 154 0.21 44.39 -8.45
N VAL A 155 1.06 44.27 -7.44
CA VAL A 155 2.03 45.29 -7.03
C VAL A 155 3.41 44.80 -7.43
N GLU A 156 4.04 45.48 -8.40
CA GLU A 156 5.41 45.25 -8.82
C GLU A 156 6.36 46.16 -8.04
N PHE A 157 7.46 45.57 -7.56
CA PHE A 157 8.56 46.26 -6.92
C PHE A 157 9.76 46.18 -7.84
N VAL A 158 10.32 47.33 -8.19
CA VAL A 158 11.51 47.47 -9.05
C VAL A 158 12.68 47.88 -8.18
N SER A 159 13.84 47.24 -8.37
CA SER A 159 15.10 47.62 -7.72
C SER A 159 15.94 48.52 -8.60
N ILE A 160 16.88 49.22 -7.98
CA ILE A 160 17.98 49.92 -8.65
C ILE A 160 19.06 48.94 -9.15
N ASP A 161 19.20 47.73 -8.57
CA ASP A 161 20.28 46.81 -8.96
C ASP A 161 20.08 46.19 -10.36
N ARG A 162 21.17 46.15 -11.13
CA ARG A 162 21.14 45.71 -12.54
C ARG A 162 21.56 44.25 -12.67
N CYS A 163 20.70 43.44 -13.27
CA CYS A 163 20.88 41.99 -13.40
C CYS A 163 21.27 41.61 -14.83
N LYS A 164 22.21 40.66 -14.97
CA LYS A 164 22.65 40.15 -16.28
C LYS A 164 21.52 39.42 -17.01
N GLU A 165 20.70 38.69 -16.26
CA GLU A 165 19.56 37.91 -16.73
C GLU A 165 18.42 38.81 -17.27
N GLU A 166 18.27 40.01 -16.73
CA GLU A 166 17.36 41.07 -17.21
C GLU A 166 18.00 41.91 -18.34
N LYS A 167 19.03 41.37 -19.02
CA LYS A 167 19.82 42.04 -20.08
C LYS A 167 20.47 43.36 -19.63
N GLY A 168 20.86 43.47 -18.36
CA GLY A 168 21.39 44.70 -17.75
C GLY A 168 20.31 45.68 -17.26
N GLY A 169 19.04 45.26 -17.29
CA GLY A 169 17.91 45.94 -16.67
C GLY A 169 17.79 45.68 -15.15
N PRO A 170 16.85 46.35 -14.48
CA PRO A 170 16.65 46.27 -13.03
C PRO A 170 16.06 44.92 -12.59
N TYR A 171 16.40 44.47 -11.37
CA TYR A 171 15.64 43.40 -10.73
C TYR A 171 14.19 43.83 -10.47
N LYS A 172 13.23 42.94 -10.73
CA LYS A 172 11.82 43.20 -10.45
C LYS A 172 11.05 41.94 -10.08
N ALA A 173 10.08 42.10 -9.20
CA ALA A 173 9.17 41.04 -8.76
C ALA A 173 7.81 41.65 -8.37
N SER A 174 6.75 40.84 -8.35
CA SER A 174 5.42 41.31 -7.93
C SER A 174 4.75 40.39 -6.93
N ILE A 175 3.76 40.91 -6.21
CA ILE A 175 2.79 40.14 -5.42
C ILE A 175 1.36 40.55 -5.80
N PRO A 176 0.34 39.70 -5.57
CA PRO A 176 -1.06 40.08 -5.77
C PRO A 176 -1.46 41.29 -4.91
N LEU A 177 -2.30 42.17 -5.45
CA LEU A 177 -2.80 43.36 -4.74
C LEU A 177 -3.59 43.00 -3.47
N SER A 178 -4.32 41.89 -3.51
CA SER A 178 -5.03 41.33 -2.35
C SER A 178 -4.10 40.92 -1.20
N HIS A 179 -2.85 40.57 -1.50
CA HIS A 179 -1.83 40.28 -0.48
C HIS A 179 -1.14 41.58 -0.03
N ALA A 180 -0.80 42.47 -0.97
CA ALA A 180 -0.12 43.75 -0.67
C ALA A 180 -0.97 44.72 0.17
N SER A 181 -2.29 44.73 -0.04
CA SER A 181 -3.24 45.61 0.65
C SER A 181 -3.89 44.98 1.88
N ASN A 182 -3.58 43.72 2.22
CA ASN A 182 -4.07 43.08 3.44
C ASN A 182 -3.20 43.49 4.64
N PRO A 183 -3.75 44.16 5.67
CA PRO A 183 -3.01 44.51 6.89
C PRO A 183 -2.47 43.30 7.65
N GLU A 184 -3.14 42.14 7.59
CA GLU A 184 -2.78 40.90 8.30
C GLU A 184 -1.62 40.12 7.66
N ALA A 185 -1.32 40.43 6.39
CA ALA A 185 -0.18 39.88 5.66
C ALA A 185 1.17 40.50 6.10
N ASP A 186 1.13 41.55 6.93
CA ASP A 186 2.28 42.18 7.57
C ASP A 186 3.43 42.59 6.60
N VAL A 187 3.08 42.92 5.36
CA VAL A 187 4.03 43.38 4.34
C VAL A 187 4.57 44.76 4.72
N LEU A 188 5.89 44.90 4.81
CA LEU A 188 6.56 46.15 5.23
C LEU A 188 7.40 46.76 4.10
N LEU A 189 7.39 48.09 4.03
CA LEU A 189 8.54 48.86 3.53
C LEU A 189 9.51 49.06 4.69
N ALA A 190 10.47 48.15 4.80
CA ALA A 190 11.42 48.08 5.91
C ALA A 190 12.65 48.95 5.65
N TYR A 191 13.03 49.72 6.68
CA TYR A 191 14.26 50.52 6.73
C TYR A 191 15.16 50.15 7.94
N GLU A 192 14.69 49.27 8.82
CA GLU A 192 15.43 48.68 9.93
C GLU A 192 15.40 47.14 9.90
N MET A 193 16.44 46.53 10.47
CA MET A 193 16.59 45.11 10.70
C MET A 193 17.26 44.89 12.07
N ASN A 194 16.64 44.06 12.91
CA ASN A 194 17.06 43.76 14.28
C ASN A 194 17.21 45.01 15.19
N GLY A 195 16.44 46.07 14.92
CA GLY A 195 16.46 47.34 15.66
C GLY A 195 17.48 48.37 15.19
N GLU A 196 18.38 47.98 14.29
CA GLU A 196 19.36 48.86 13.65
C GLU A 196 18.90 49.24 12.23
N PRO A 197 19.39 50.36 11.66
CA PRO A 197 19.22 50.63 10.23
C PRO A 197 19.70 49.46 9.37
N LEU A 198 19.05 49.23 8.22
CA LEU A 198 19.52 48.21 7.26
C LEU A 198 21.01 48.40 6.92
N ASN A 199 21.73 47.31 6.63
CA ASN A 199 23.04 47.40 5.99
C ASN A 199 22.89 47.38 4.45
N ARG A 200 23.97 47.73 3.72
CA ARG A 200 23.96 47.77 2.25
C ARG A 200 23.53 46.43 1.63
N ASP A 201 24.03 45.30 2.13
CA ASP A 201 23.69 43.95 1.63
C ASP A 201 22.21 43.58 1.75
N HIS A 202 21.55 44.02 2.82
CA HIS A 202 20.15 43.68 3.12
C HIS A 202 19.15 44.74 2.63
N GLY A 203 19.59 45.76 1.89
CA GLY A 203 18.72 46.66 1.15
C GLY A 203 18.68 48.11 1.63
N TYR A 204 19.67 48.57 2.42
CA TYR A 204 19.74 49.97 2.85
C TYR A 204 19.70 50.95 1.66
N PRO A 205 18.90 52.03 1.72
CA PRO A 205 18.12 52.51 2.86
C PRO A 205 16.71 51.91 3.01
N LEU A 206 16.17 51.24 1.98
CA LEU A 206 14.79 50.74 1.99
C LEU A 206 14.62 49.47 1.13
N ARG A 207 13.87 48.51 1.67
CA ARG A 207 13.43 47.29 0.98
C ARG A 207 11.94 47.03 1.20
N VAL A 208 11.36 46.13 0.42
CA VAL A 208 10.12 45.45 0.82
C VAL A 208 10.44 44.13 1.53
N VAL A 209 9.65 43.79 2.55
CA VAL A 209 9.66 42.50 3.27
C VAL A 209 8.25 41.94 3.22
N ILE A 210 8.11 40.73 2.67
CA ILE A 210 6.83 40.00 2.56
C ILE A 210 6.96 38.71 3.38
N PRO A 211 6.40 38.66 4.60
CA PRO A 211 6.42 37.46 5.45
C PRO A 211 5.79 36.23 4.77
N GLY A 212 6.32 35.04 5.08
CA GLY A 212 5.81 33.75 4.56
C GLY A 212 6.02 33.48 3.06
N VAL A 213 6.52 34.46 2.29
CA VAL A 213 6.80 34.37 0.85
C VAL A 213 8.31 34.21 0.62
N ILE A 214 8.71 33.57 -0.49
CA ILE A 214 10.12 33.44 -0.87
C ILE A 214 10.81 34.81 -0.95
N GLY A 215 12.03 34.90 -0.41
CA GLY A 215 12.78 36.14 -0.28
C GLY A 215 13.09 36.85 -1.61
N ALA A 216 12.92 36.16 -2.74
CA ALA A 216 12.98 36.73 -4.08
C ALA A 216 11.87 37.77 -4.37
N ARG A 217 10.75 37.76 -3.63
CA ARG A 217 9.71 38.81 -3.75
C ARG A 217 10.01 40.01 -2.84
N SER A 218 10.81 39.83 -1.80
CA SER A 218 11.22 40.88 -0.85
C SER A 218 12.35 41.74 -1.43
N VAL A 219 12.03 42.52 -2.48
CA VAL A 219 12.96 43.34 -3.27
C VAL A 219 13.71 44.36 -2.42
N LYS A 220 15.01 44.52 -2.69
CA LYS A 220 15.93 45.44 -2.00
C LYS A 220 16.15 46.70 -2.85
N TRP A 221 16.61 47.80 -2.23
CA TRP A 221 17.01 49.04 -2.93
C TRP A 221 15.91 49.52 -3.89
N LEU A 222 14.71 49.75 -3.36
CA LEU A 222 13.53 50.04 -4.17
C LEU A 222 13.71 51.31 -5.01
N ASP A 223 13.36 51.26 -6.29
CA ASP A 223 13.25 52.40 -7.20
C ASP A 223 11.79 52.85 -7.32
N SER A 224 10.90 51.89 -7.56
CA SER A 224 9.50 52.14 -7.81
C SER A 224 8.59 50.99 -7.36
N ILE A 225 7.36 51.36 -7.02
CA ILE A 225 6.25 50.47 -6.67
C ILE A 225 5.12 50.75 -7.67
N SER A 226 4.91 49.81 -8.57
CA SER A 226 4.07 50.00 -9.76
C SER A 226 2.88 49.06 -9.71
N ILE A 227 1.66 49.59 -9.83
CA ILE A 227 0.45 48.76 -9.88
C ILE A 227 0.21 48.31 -11.32
N ILE A 228 0.16 46.99 -11.55
CA ILE A 228 0.09 46.38 -12.89
C ILE A 228 -1.07 45.38 -12.99
N ALA A 229 -1.53 45.11 -14.22
CA ALA A 229 -2.73 44.28 -14.48
C ALA A 229 -2.50 42.78 -14.25
N GLU A 230 -1.27 42.32 -14.48
CA GLU A 230 -0.83 40.92 -14.39
C GLU A 230 0.46 40.84 -13.57
N GLU A 231 1.01 39.64 -13.37
CA GLU A 231 2.29 39.46 -12.70
C GLU A 231 3.47 40.09 -13.47
N SER A 232 4.52 40.44 -12.72
CA SER A 232 5.75 41.01 -13.27
C SER A 232 6.31 40.17 -14.42
N GLN A 233 6.66 40.85 -15.50
CA GLN A 233 7.24 40.25 -16.70
C GLN A 233 8.78 40.10 -16.61
N GLY A 234 9.37 40.25 -15.42
CA GLY A 234 10.80 40.02 -15.19
C GLY A 234 11.19 38.56 -15.34
N PHE A 235 12.42 38.31 -15.81
CA PHE A 235 13.02 36.98 -15.92
C PHE A 235 12.90 36.17 -14.63
N PHE A 236 13.10 36.80 -13.47
CA PHE A 236 13.05 36.10 -12.18
C PHE A 236 11.64 35.65 -11.79
N MET A 237 10.59 36.39 -12.22
CA MET A 237 9.21 35.98 -12.00
C MET A 237 8.74 35.00 -13.08
N GLN A 238 9.06 35.26 -14.34
CA GLN A 238 8.58 34.48 -15.48
C GLN A 238 9.32 33.17 -15.73
N LYS A 239 10.56 33.02 -15.27
CA LYS A 239 11.40 31.85 -15.54
C LYS A 239 12.07 31.25 -14.32
N ASP A 240 12.88 31.99 -13.56
CA ASP A 240 13.69 31.35 -12.50
C ASP A 240 12.81 30.73 -11.41
N TYR A 241 11.97 31.52 -10.75
CA TYR A 241 11.22 31.08 -9.57
C TYR A 241 9.90 30.37 -9.93
N LYS A 242 9.96 29.25 -10.66
CA LYS A 242 8.81 28.42 -11.09
C LYS A 242 9.08 26.93 -10.86
N MET A 243 8.16 26.25 -10.17
CA MET A 243 8.28 24.83 -9.83
C MET A 243 7.66 23.93 -10.90
N PHE A 244 8.40 22.89 -11.32
CA PHE A 244 8.01 21.91 -12.33
C PHE A 244 8.05 20.49 -11.75
N PRO A 245 7.24 19.53 -12.26
CA PRO A 245 7.31 18.14 -11.83
C PRO A 245 8.59 17.44 -12.36
N PRO A 246 8.98 16.28 -11.78
CA PRO A 246 10.23 15.61 -12.14
C PRO A 246 10.38 15.17 -13.61
N SER A 247 9.25 15.07 -14.34
CA SER A 247 9.20 14.72 -15.77
C SER A 247 9.63 15.84 -16.71
N VAL A 248 9.78 17.08 -16.23
CA VAL A 248 10.19 18.23 -17.05
C VAL A 248 11.71 18.42 -16.97
N ASN A 249 12.34 18.56 -18.13
CA ASN A 249 13.78 18.79 -18.33
C ASN A 249 13.98 20.11 -19.12
N TRP A 250 15.21 20.40 -19.54
CA TRP A 250 15.50 21.64 -20.28
C TRP A 250 15.01 21.63 -21.74
N ASP A 251 14.72 20.46 -22.28
CA ASP A 251 14.37 20.26 -23.69
C ASP A 251 12.84 20.34 -23.92
N ASN A 252 12.04 20.03 -22.89
CA ASN A 252 10.58 20.02 -22.92
C ASN A 252 9.91 21.08 -22.03
N ILE A 253 10.66 22.08 -21.57
CA ILE A 253 10.17 23.09 -20.61
C ILE A 253 9.26 24.15 -21.24
N ASP A 254 8.03 24.23 -20.74
CA ASP A 254 7.10 25.32 -21.03
C ASP A 254 6.83 26.18 -19.78
N TRP A 255 7.42 27.39 -19.78
CA TRP A 255 7.31 28.39 -18.71
C TRP A 255 5.89 28.93 -18.49
N THR A 256 4.98 28.78 -19.45
CA THR A 256 3.58 29.26 -19.35
C THR A 256 2.71 28.34 -18.51
N THR A 257 3.06 27.05 -18.42
CA THR A 257 2.28 26.03 -17.69
C THR A 257 2.33 26.16 -16.17
N ARG A 258 3.23 26.98 -15.61
CA ARG A 258 3.47 27.12 -14.17
C ARG A 258 3.41 28.56 -13.73
N ARG A 259 2.74 28.79 -12.60
CA ARG A 259 2.72 30.08 -11.90
C ARG A 259 4.04 30.28 -11.13
N PRO A 260 4.49 31.52 -10.94
CA PRO A 260 5.65 31.82 -10.10
C PRO A 260 5.42 31.35 -8.67
N GLN A 261 6.46 30.84 -8.02
CA GLN A 261 6.40 30.47 -6.61
C GLN A 261 6.20 31.72 -5.74
N MET A 262 5.36 31.58 -4.71
CA MET A 262 5.07 32.60 -3.71
C MET A 262 5.49 32.06 -2.33
N ASP A 263 4.68 31.21 -1.71
CA ASP A 263 5.01 30.54 -0.45
C ASP A 263 6.23 29.62 -0.59
N PHE A 264 6.97 29.42 0.51
CA PHE A 264 7.85 28.27 0.68
C PHE A 264 7.16 27.17 1.52
N PRO A 265 7.48 25.88 1.28
CA PRO A 265 6.89 24.76 2.02
C PRO A 265 7.44 24.63 3.44
N VAL A 266 6.75 23.83 4.26
CA VAL A 266 7.22 23.40 5.59
C VAL A 266 8.54 22.64 5.49
N GLN A 267 9.49 22.97 6.36
CA GLN A 267 10.82 22.33 6.38
C GLN A 267 11.42 22.30 7.79
N SER A 268 12.34 21.36 8.02
CA SER A 268 13.07 21.12 9.28
C SER A 268 14.52 20.76 9.00
N VAL A 269 15.47 21.33 9.73
CA VAL A 269 16.91 21.04 9.59
C VAL A 269 17.53 20.85 10.96
N MET A 270 18.28 19.76 11.12
CA MET A 270 19.20 19.59 12.25
C MET A 270 20.51 20.31 11.93
N CYS A 271 20.89 21.27 12.76
CA CYS A 271 22.07 22.10 12.56
C CYS A 271 23.23 21.75 13.52
N SER A 272 22.97 21.03 14.62
CA SER A 272 24.03 20.58 15.54
C SER A 272 24.89 19.43 15.02
N LEU A 273 24.44 18.74 13.97
CA LEU A 273 25.13 17.62 13.33
C LEU A 273 25.78 18.09 12.02
N GLU A 274 26.87 18.84 12.11
CA GLU A 274 27.64 19.32 10.94
C GLU A 274 28.52 18.22 10.34
N ASP A 275 27.99 17.52 9.33
CA ASP A 275 28.70 16.58 8.45
C ASP A 275 29.61 15.57 9.20
N VAL A 276 29.14 15.12 10.36
CA VAL A 276 29.82 14.12 11.21
C VAL A 276 29.32 12.72 10.83
N ASP A 277 30.12 11.97 10.06
CA ASP A 277 29.80 10.57 9.71
C ASP A 277 29.87 9.61 10.92
N HIS A 278 30.49 10.05 12.03
CA HIS A 278 30.85 9.23 13.19
C HIS A 278 30.61 9.93 14.55
N ILE A 279 29.62 9.49 15.31
CA ILE A 279 29.37 9.96 16.69
C ILE A 279 29.55 8.80 17.68
N ARG A 280 30.06 9.08 18.88
CA ARG A 280 30.21 8.08 19.94
C ARG A 280 28.84 7.63 20.47
N PRO A 281 28.61 6.34 20.75
CA PRO A 281 27.33 5.87 21.30
C PRO A 281 26.97 6.56 22.63
N GLY A 282 25.67 6.79 22.84
CA GLY A 282 25.12 7.42 24.04
C GLY A 282 24.27 8.65 23.74
N LYS A 283 24.12 9.53 24.73
CA LYS A 283 23.21 10.68 24.64
C LYS A 283 23.77 11.81 23.78
N VAL A 284 23.06 12.12 22.70
CA VAL A 284 23.37 13.17 21.73
C VAL A 284 22.26 14.21 21.73
N THR A 285 22.61 15.48 21.91
CA THR A 285 21.66 16.60 21.79
C THR A 285 21.60 17.06 20.33
N VAL A 286 20.41 16.97 19.75
CA VAL A 286 20.11 17.35 18.38
C VAL A 286 19.28 18.63 18.41
N SER A 287 19.80 19.70 17.79
CA SER A 287 19.12 20.99 17.71
C SER A 287 19.12 21.55 16.28
N GLY A 288 18.15 22.41 15.99
CA GLY A 288 17.83 22.81 14.63
C GLY A 288 16.72 23.84 14.52
N TYR A 289 16.28 24.10 13.29
CA TYR A 289 15.18 25.03 13.00
C TYR A 289 14.06 24.34 12.19
N ALA A 290 12.82 24.80 12.36
CA ALA A 290 11.70 24.46 11.49
C ALA A 290 10.90 25.72 11.10
N VAL A 291 10.35 25.77 9.88
CA VAL A 291 9.59 26.91 9.37
C VAL A 291 8.67 26.48 8.21
N SER A 292 7.50 27.13 8.06
CA SER A 292 6.61 27.01 6.90
C SER A 292 6.25 28.40 6.37
N GLY A 293 5.93 28.50 5.08
CA GLY A 293 5.50 29.75 4.44
C GLY A 293 3.99 30.00 4.57
N GLY A 294 3.53 31.08 3.93
CA GLY A 294 2.10 31.37 3.78
C GLY A 294 1.29 31.55 5.06
N GLY A 295 1.94 31.89 6.18
CA GLY A 295 1.26 32.17 7.45
C GLY A 295 1.02 30.95 8.34
N ARG A 296 1.57 29.78 7.98
CA ARG A 296 1.37 28.51 8.71
C ARG A 296 2.42 28.35 9.80
N GLY A 297 2.00 28.34 11.07
CA GLY A 297 2.87 28.08 12.22
C GLY A 297 3.36 26.63 12.28
N ILE A 298 4.35 26.33 13.13
CA ILE A 298 4.87 24.96 13.30
C ILE A 298 4.31 24.35 14.59
N GLU A 299 3.31 23.48 14.45
CA GLU A 299 2.62 22.84 15.58
C GLU A 299 3.55 21.93 16.39
N ARG A 300 4.37 21.12 15.71
CA ARG A 300 5.37 20.26 16.33
C ARG A 300 6.55 19.94 15.42
N VAL A 301 7.65 19.53 16.04
CA VAL A 301 8.80 18.93 15.35
C VAL A 301 9.01 17.53 15.93
N ASP A 302 8.93 16.52 15.08
CA ASP A 302 9.11 15.11 15.41
C ASP A 302 10.51 14.67 14.97
N ILE A 303 11.28 14.01 15.82
CA ILE A 303 12.60 13.46 15.50
C ILE A 303 12.62 11.95 15.73
N SER A 304 13.15 11.22 14.75
CA SER A 304 13.29 9.76 14.77
C SER A 304 14.76 9.39 14.75
N VAL A 305 15.12 8.29 15.40
CA VAL A 305 16.47 7.68 15.37
C VAL A 305 16.56 6.41 14.52
N ASP A 306 15.44 5.94 13.97
CA ASP A 306 15.35 4.63 13.30
C ASP A 306 14.89 4.72 11.85
N GLY A 307 15.15 5.85 11.19
CA GLY A 307 14.74 6.12 9.80
C GLY A 307 13.25 6.39 9.65
N GLY A 308 12.61 6.98 10.67
CA GLY A 308 11.21 7.43 10.62
C GLY A 308 10.17 6.42 11.11
N LYS A 309 10.56 5.32 11.78
CA LYS A 309 9.61 4.29 12.26
C LYS A 309 9.00 4.67 13.61
N ASN A 310 9.81 5.20 14.52
CA ASN A 310 9.39 5.78 15.79
C ASN A 310 9.77 7.27 15.85
N TRP A 311 8.90 8.09 16.44
CA TRP A 311 9.06 9.54 16.50
C TRP A 311 8.98 10.03 17.95
N ILE A 312 9.88 10.95 18.31
CA ILE A 312 9.96 11.63 19.59
C ILE A 312 9.76 13.12 19.31
N GLU A 313 8.78 13.74 19.96
CA GLU A 313 8.56 15.18 19.81
C GLU A 313 9.71 15.97 20.45
N ALA A 314 10.25 16.93 19.70
CA ALA A 314 11.34 17.80 20.13
C ALA A 314 10.79 19.04 20.83
N THR A 315 11.51 19.52 21.86
CA THR A 315 11.15 20.74 22.57
C THR A 315 11.35 21.93 21.64
N ARG A 316 10.24 22.56 21.21
CA ARG A 316 10.25 23.84 20.49
C ARG A 316 10.52 24.97 21.48
N TYR A 317 11.35 25.94 21.11
CA TYR A 317 11.59 27.13 21.92
C TYR A 317 11.70 28.40 21.08
N GLN A 318 11.24 29.49 21.69
CA GLN A 318 11.39 30.87 21.22
C GLN A 318 11.96 31.69 22.38
N LYS A 319 12.74 32.75 22.09
CA LYS A 319 13.36 33.54 23.16
C LYS A 319 12.34 34.51 23.76
N THR A 320 12.06 34.34 25.05
CA THR A 320 11.19 35.23 25.83
C THR A 320 11.68 36.68 25.80
N GLY A 321 10.75 37.62 25.70
CA GLY A 321 11.04 39.06 25.66
C GLY A 321 11.36 39.64 24.27
N ILE A 322 11.35 38.84 23.20
CA ILE A 322 11.33 39.36 21.83
C ILE A 322 9.87 39.68 21.46
N PRO A 323 9.52 40.94 21.12
CA PRO A 323 8.14 41.30 20.85
C PRO A 323 7.65 40.66 19.55
N TYR A 324 6.74 39.70 19.68
CA TYR A 324 5.95 39.19 18.55
C TYR A 324 4.75 40.12 18.35
N VAL A 325 4.77 40.93 17.29
CA VAL A 325 3.67 41.85 16.95
C VAL A 325 3.00 41.39 15.65
N ALA A 326 2.23 40.33 15.78
CA ALA A 326 0.93 40.24 15.13
C ALA A 326 -0.14 40.17 16.22
N ASP A 327 -1.42 40.18 15.86
CA ASP A 327 -2.55 40.47 16.76
C ASP A 327 -2.76 39.48 17.93
N SER A 328 -1.98 38.39 18.00
CA SER A 328 -1.81 37.57 19.20
C SER A 328 -0.32 37.40 19.56
N PRO A 329 0.07 37.61 20.85
CA PRO A 329 1.41 37.26 21.36
C PRO A 329 1.77 35.77 21.27
N SER A 330 0.81 34.89 20.95
CA SER A 330 1.01 33.44 20.81
C SER A 330 1.11 32.95 19.37
N SER A 331 1.09 33.84 18.38
CA SER A 331 1.10 33.45 16.96
C SER A 331 2.51 33.09 16.49
N GLU A 332 2.62 32.04 15.67
CA GLU A 332 3.90 31.57 15.11
C GLU A 332 3.98 31.78 13.57
N LYS A 333 3.06 32.56 12.98
CA LYS A 333 2.74 32.53 11.54
C LYS A 333 3.88 32.89 10.56
N TRP A 334 4.90 33.64 11.00
CA TRP A 334 5.94 34.21 10.11
C TRP A 334 7.39 33.84 10.47
N ALA A 335 7.63 33.39 11.70
CA ALA A 335 8.96 33.16 12.22
C ALA A 335 9.26 31.66 12.25
N TRP A 336 10.55 31.30 12.23
CA TRP A 336 10.94 29.93 12.50
C TRP A 336 10.69 29.57 13.97
N VAL A 337 10.70 28.27 14.26
CA VAL A 337 10.88 27.75 15.61
C VAL A 337 12.24 27.07 15.69
N LEU A 338 12.95 27.28 16.79
CA LEU A 338 14.11 26.46 17.10
C LEU A 338 13.63 25.23 17.87
N PHE A 339 14.27 24.09 17.65
CA PHE A 339 13.96 22.85 18.35
C PHE A 339 15.21 22.22 18.95
N GLU A 340 15.03 21.49 20.04
CA GLU A 340 16.07 20.68 20.66
C GLU A 340 15.48 19.38 21.25
N VAL A 341 16.23 18.29 21.11
CA VAL A 341 15.93 17.00 21.75
C VAL A 341 17.24 16.33 22.17
N THR A 342 17.22 15.55 23.25
CA THR A 342 18.34 14.66 23.61
C THR A 342 17.93 13.22 23.34
N LEU A 343 18.66 12.57 22.44
CA LEU A 343 18.40 11.22 21.95
C LEU A 343 19.45 10.27 22.50
N ASP A 344 19.10 9.02 22.76
CA ASP A 344 20.09 7.95 22.99
C ASP A 344 20.41 7.30 21.65
N VAL A 345 21.68 7.34 21.23
CA VAL A 345 22.14 6.88 19.92
C VAL A 345 22.87 5.54 20.07
N GLU A 346 22.20 4.48 19.62
CA GLU A 346 22.74 3.12 19.57
C GLU A 346 23.60 2.90 18.31
N GLN A 347 23.99 1.65 18.03
CA GLN A 347 24.86 1.32 16.90
C GLN A 347 24.15 1.47 15.55
N ASN A 348 24.74 2.26 14.65
CA ASN A 348 24.37 2.38 13.23
C ASN A 348 22.95 2.95 13.02
N THR A 349 22.77 4.21 13.43
CA THR A 349 21.49 4.90 13.66
C THR A 349 21.20 5.91 12.54
N GLU A 350 19.94 6.03 12.10
CA GLU A 350 19.50 6.94 11.03
C GLU A 350 18.55 8.00 11.60
N ILE A 351 19.07 9.21 11.84
CA ILE A 351 18.33 10.26 12.53
C ILE A 351 17.58 11.12 11.49
N VAL A 352 16.26 11.21 11.56
CA VAL A 352 15.47 12.05 10.63
C VAL A 352 14.56 13.01 11.41
N ALA A 353 14.39 14.24 10.90
CA ALA A 353 13.62 15.30 11.54
C ALA A 353 12.48 15.79 10.64
N LYS A 354 11.25 15.77 11.16
CA LYS A 354 10.00 16.15 10.50
C LYS A 354 9.37 17.31 11.26
N ALA A 355 8.74 18.25 10.57
CA ALA A 355 7.92 19.29 11.19
C ALA A 355 6.52 19.26 10.60
N VAL A 356 5.54 19.56 11.44
CA VAL A 356 4.12 19.60 11.07
C VAL A 356 3.68 21.05 11.17
N ASP A 357 3.19 21.62 10.08
CA ASP A 357 2.61 22.97 10.11
C ASP A 357 1.14 22.98 10.54
N SER A 358 0.57 24.15 10.79
CA SER A 358 -0.82 24.32 11.28
C SER A 358 -1.91 23.85 10.30
N ALA A 359 -1.56 23.48 9.07
CA ALA A 359 -2.43 22.81 8.10
C ALA A 359 -2.08 21.32 7.92
N ALA A 360 -1.34 20.74 8.88
CA ALA A 360 -0.84 19.38 8.91
C ALA A 360 0.07 18.98 7.72
N ASN A 361 0.69 19.95 7.03
CA ASN A 361 1.68 19.64 6.00
C ASN A 361 2.96 19.12 6.66
N VAL A 362 3.67 18.24 5.95
CA VAL A 362 4.97 17.67 6.34
C VAL A 362 5.93 17.62 5.16
N GLN A 363 7.22 17.45 5.47
CA GLN A 363 8.28 17.13 4.52
C GLN A 363 7.99 15.80 3.81
N PRO A 364 8.11 15.70 2.48
CA PRO A 364 8.11 14.41 1.79
C PRO A 364 9.34 13.58 2.19
N GLU A 365 9.22 12.26 2.11
CA GLU A 365 10.27 11.34 2.56
C GLU A 365 11.46 11.27 1.58
N ARG A 366 11.25 11.63 0.30
CA ARG A 366 12.20 11.39 -0.80
C ARG A 366 12.40 12.63 -1.67
N VAL A 367 13.62 12.81 -2.16
CA VAL A 367 13.98 13.93 -3.06
C VAL A 367 13.38 13.73 -4.44
N GLU A 368 13.35 12.47 -4.90
CA GLU A 368 12.99 12.04 -6.24
C GLU A 368 11.54 12.43 -6.60
N GLU A 369 10.66 12.42 -5.60
CA GLU A 369 9.23 12.75 -5.74
C GLU A 369 8.99 14.26 -5.94
N ILE A 370 9.89 15.11 -5.44
CA ILE A 370 9.82 16.58 -5.53
C ILE A 370 10.95 17.21 -6.35
N TRP A 371 11.74 16.40 -7.07
CA TRP A 371 12.84 16.89 -7.88
C TRP A 371 12.32 17.84 -8.98
N ASN A 372 12.99 18.97 -9.15
CA ASN A 372 12.69 19.93 -10.20
C ASN A 372 13.97 20.55 -10.77
N LEU A 373 13.95 20.89 -12.06
CA LEU A 373 15.12 21.35 -12.83
C LEU A 373 15.84 22.60 -12.29
N ARG A 374 15.18 23.39 -11.43
CA ARG A 374 15.75 24.59 -10.78
C ARG A 374 16.26 24.34 -9.36
N GLY A 375 15.99 23.19 -8.76
CA GLY A 375 16.38 22.92 -7.38
C GLY A 375 15.72 23.86 -6.38
N GLU A 376 14.45 24.19 -6.60
CA GLU A 376 13.68 25.12 -5.76
C GLU A 376 12.75 24.38 -4.82
N ALA A 377 12.40 25.04 -3.71
CA ALA A 377 11.48 24.53 -2.71
C ALA A 377 11.83 23.12 -2.16
N LEU A 378 13.13 22.76 -2.06
CA LEU A 378 13.51 21.44 -1.56
C LEU A 378 13.21 21.31 -0.07
N HIS A 379 12.32 20.39 0.29
CA HIS A 379 11.77 20.28 1.65
C HIS A 379 11.63 18.85 2.17
N PHE A 380 12.40 17.90 1.64
CA PHE A 380 12.36 16.49 2.08
C PHE A 380 12.96 16.24 3.47
N LEU A 381 12.67 15.07 4.05
CA LEU A 381 13.30 14.55 5.27
C LEU A 381 14.81 14.28 5.03
N PRO A 382 15.73 15.03 5.66
CA PRO A 382 17.15 14.76 5.50
C PRO A 382 17.54 13.45 6.18
N ILE A 383 18.35 12.63 5.50
CA ILE A 383 18.89 11.35 5.99
C ILE A 383 20.40 11.49 6.25
N PRO A 384 20.83 11.94 7.44
CA PRO A 384 22.18 11.68 7.94
C PRO A 384 22.29 10.20 8.37
N LYS A 385 23.19 9.47 7.72
CA LYS A 385 23.60 8.12 8.16
C LYS A 385 24.84 8.23 9.03
N LEU A 386 24.72 7.76 10.27
CA LEU A 386 25.82 7.72 11.23
C LEU A 386 26.39 6.30 11.30
N HIS A 387 27.65 6.15 10.89
CA HIS A 387 28.38 4.89 10.95
C HIS A 387 29.36 4.91 12.13
N LEU A 388 29.60 3.75 12.76
CA LEU A 388 30.59 3.61 13.82
C LEU A 388 31.94 3.19 13.26
N LEU A 389 33.00 3.84 13.75
CA LEU A 389 34.38 3.60 13.33
C LEU A 389 34.91 2.25 13.86
N PHE A 390 35.12 1.30 12.94
CA PHE A 390 36.06 0.19 13.08
C PHE A 390 36.90 0.12 11.79
N ILE A 391 38.22 -0.03 11.94
CA ILE A 391 39.29 -0.06 10.93
C ILE A 391 40.03 -1.40 11.14
N PRO A 392 40.61 -2.14 10.14
CA PRO A 392 40.94 -1.87 8.71
C PRO A 392 40.47 -3.03 7.73
N PRO A 393 41.14 -3.37 6.59
CA PRO A 393 41.24 -2.67 5.27
C PRO A 393 40.92 -3.52 3.99
N PHE A 394 40.91 -2.86 2.79
CA PHE A 394 40.82 -3.37 1.37
C PHE A 394 39.47 -3.96 0.88
N CYS A 395 39.04 -3.94 -0.41
CA CYS A 395 39.45 -3.37 -1.72
C CYS A 395 38.16 -3.27 -2.63
N VAL A 396 37.74 -2.17 -3.29
CA VAL A 396 38.16 -1.52 -4.57
C VAL A 396 37.62 -2.14 -5.90
N LEU A 397 36.93 -1.30 -6.71
CA LEU A 397 36.51 -1.43 -8.15
C LEU A 397 35.43 -2.49 -8.51
N PHE A 398 34.53 -2.33 -9.51
CA PHE A 398 34.54 -1.56 -10.78
C PHE A 398 33.18 -0.90 -11.15
N THR A 399 33.21 0.07 -12.09
CA THR A 399 32.05 0.62 -12.82
C THR A 399 32.30 0.62 -14.34
N ALA A 400 31.28 0.37 -15.17
CA ALA A 400 31.22 0.74 -16.60
C ALA A 400 29.76 0.60 -17.16
N PRO A 401 29.33 1.41 -18.16
CA PRO A 401 27.96 1.43 -18.70
C PRO A 401 27.85 0.89 -20.15
N MET A 402 26.62 0.84 -20.71
CA MET A 402 26.38 0.78 -22.17
C MET A 402 25.13 1.58 -22.60
N GLU A 403 25.18 2.10 -23.82
CA GLU A 403 24.24 3.08 -24.42
C GLU A 403 23.23 2.47 -25.42
N GLU A 404 22.41 3.37 -25.97
CA GLU A 404 21.25 3.27 -26.88
C GLU A 404 21.46 2.53 -28.23
N ASN A 405 20.35 2.10 -28.87
CA ASN A 405 19.90 2.79 -30.11
C ASN A 405 18.49 2.45 -30.66
N SER A 406 17.82 3.48 -31.21
CA SER A 406 16.85 3.59 -32.34
C SER A 406 15.97 2.38 -32.78
N SER A 407 14.65 2.51 -33.04
CA SER A 407 14.03 3.00 -34.31
C SER A 407 12.56 2.47 -34.45
N LEU A 408 11.63 2.87 -35.34
CA LEU A 408 11.31 4.08 -36.14
C LEU A 408 9.84 4.03 -36.70
N VAL A 409 9.11 5.17 -36.68
CA VAL A 409 8.06 5.69 -37.62
C VAL A 409 6.95 4.79 -38.24
N ALA A 410 5.67 5.23 -38.10
CA ALA A 410 4.70 5.43 -39.21
C ALA A 410 3.45 6.25 -38.77
N GLU A 411 3.07 7.29 -39.53
CA GLU A 411 1.80 8.03 -39.38
C GLU A 411 0.76 7.58 -40.42
N SER A 412 -0.53 7.70 -40.09
CA SER A 412 -1.55 8.03 -41.12
C SER A 412 -2.77 8.73 -40.50
N THR A 413 -3.26 9.76 -41.19
CA THR A 413 -4.39 10.61 -40.82
C THR A 413 -5.69 10.13 -41.46
N LEU A 414 -6.84 10.32 -40.78
CA LEU A 414 -8.08 10.79 -41.41
C LEU A 414 -9.15 11.21 -40.38
N THR A 415 -10.02 12.12 -40.81
CA THR A 415 -11.05 12.83 -40.04
C THR A 415 -12.40 12.11 -40.08
N ASP A 416 -13.21 12.19 -39.01
CA ASP A 416 -14.35 13.13 -38.99
C ASP A 416 -15.14 13.08 -37.66
N ALA A 417 -15.97 14.11 -37.44
CA ALA A 417 -16.76 14.32 -36.24
C ALA A 417 -18.24 13.94 -36.44
N MET A 418 -18.96 13.69 -35.32
CA MET A 418 -20.16 14.43 -34.88
C MET A 418 -21.05 13.63 -33.89
N GLU A 419 -21.34 14.31 -32.77
CA GLU A 419 -22.63 14.38 -32.04
C GLU A 419 -23.30 13.14 -31.37
N ALA A 420 -24.04 13.44 -30.30
CA ALA A 420 -24.92 12.56 -29.51
C ALA A 420 -26.40 12.87 -29.92
N GLU A 421 -27.46 12.11 -29.62
CA GLU A 421 -27.91 11.42 -28.39
C GLU A 421 -28.84 10.21 -28.76
N PRO A 422 -29.91 9.82 -28.02
CA PRO A 422 -29.86 8.93 -26.86
C PRO A 422 -30.64 7.60 -26.99
N GLN A 423 -30.31 6.64 -26.12
CA GLN A 423 -31.12 5.52 -25.57
C GLN A 423 -32.13 4.73 -26.46
N GLU A 424 -31.88 3.42 -26.61
CA GLU A 424 -32.89 2.38 -26.33
C GLU A 424 -32.23 1.01 -26.02
N GLU A 425 -32.91 0.13 -25.26
CA GLU A 425 -32.37 -1.18 -24.82
C GLU A 425 -32.59 -2.31 -25.85
N GLU A 426 -31.65 -2.52 -26.77
CA GLU A 426 -31.67 -3.72 -27.62
C GLU A 426 -31.00 -4.94 -26.97
N ARG A 427 -31.64 -6.09 -27.19
CA ARG A 427 -31.21 -7.39 -26.68
C ARG A 427 -30.43 -8.10 -27.79
N ASP A 428 -29.11 -7.95 -27.77
CA ASP A 428 -28.19 -8.46 -28.80
C ASP A 428 -28.34 -9.98 -29.02
N PRO A 429 -28.76 -10.44 -30.22
CA PRO A 429 -28.98 -11.85 -30.51
C PRO A 429 -27.69 -12.65 -30.74
N GLU A 430 -26.50 -12.02 -30.76
CA GLU A 430 -25.21 -12.71 -30.91
C GLU A 430 -24.46 -12.96 -29.58
N SER A 431 -25.11 -12.81 -28.41
CA SER A 431 -24.45 -13.01 -27.11
C SER A 431 -24.04 -14.48 -26.86
N ASN A 432 -22.79 -14.81 -27.22
CA ASN A 432 -22.22 -16.12 -26.91
C ASN A 432 -22.17 -16.31 -25.38
N PRO A 433 -22.87 -17.31 -24.80
CA PRO A 433 -23.01 -17.46 -23.35
C PRO A 433 -21.70 -17.76 -22.62
N LEU A 434 -20.63 -18.11 -23.35
CA LEU A 434 -19.27 -18.21 -22.81
C LEU A 434 -18.65 -16.86 -22.42
N ASN A 435 -19.17 -15.74 -22.94
CA ASN A 435 -18.67 -14.38 -22.70
C ASN A 435 -19.48 -13.60 -21.66
N GLU A 436 -20.72 -14.01 -21.34
CA GLU A 436 -21.54 -13.33 -20.34
C GLU A 436 -20.98 -13.47 -18.91
N PRO A 437 -21.15 -12.45 -18.04
CA PRO A 437 -20.77 -12.55 -16.64
C PRO A 437 -21.69 -13.53 -15.88
N LEU A 438 -21.08 -14.51 -15.20
CA LEU A 438 -21.75 -15.63 -14.50
C LEU A 438 -22.79 -15.22 -13.43
N LEU A 439 -22.77 -13.96 -13.00
CA LEU A 439 -23.80 -13.33 -12.18
C LEU A 439 -24.28 -12.08 -12.93
N LYS A 440 -25.58 -11.99 -13.20
CA LYS A 440 -26.21 -10.75 -13.68
C LYS A 440 -26.14 -9.70 -12.57
N ARG A 441 -25.10 -8.87 -12.61
CA ARG A 441 -24.90 -7.78 -11.65
C ARG A 441 -25.84 -6.61 -11.99
N SER A 442 -26.54 -6.10 -10.99
CA SER A 442 -27.20 -4.79 -11.13
C SER A 442 -26.12 -3.74 -11.42
N ARG A 443 -26.35 -2.88 -12.42
CA ARG A 443 -25.35 -1.96 -12.98
C ARG A 443 -25.31 -0.63 -12.21
N THR A 444 -25.30 -0.67 -10.88
CA THR A 444 -25.36 0.54 -10.03
C THR A 444 -24.33 0.52 -8.90
N LEU A 445 -23.77 1.70 -8.59
CA LEU A 445 -22.85 1.96 -7.48
C LEU A 445 -23.39 1.46 -6.12
N SER A 446 -24.71 1.47 -5.94
CA SER A 446 -25.40 1.12 -4.70
C SER A 446 -25.85 -0.34 -4.59
N SER A 447 -25.50 -1.22 -5.54
CA SER A 447 -26.00 -2.60 -5.55
C SER A 447 -25.27 -3.51 -4.53
N SER A 448 -26.04 -4.29 -3.75
CA SER A 448 -25.48 -5.28 -2.82
C SER A 448 -24.77 -6.40 -3.59
N PRO A 449 -23.48 -6.67 -3.33
CA PRO A 449 -22.73 -7.68 -4.07
C PRO A 449 -23.21 -9.10 -3.74
N LEU A 450 -23.57 -9.84 -4.79
CA LEU A 450 -23.65 -11.29 -4.77
C LEU A 450 -22.30 -11.87 -5.21
N ALA A 451 -21.79 -12.84 -4.48
CA ALA A 451 -20.62 -13.64 -4.90
C ALA A 451 -20.83 -15.13 -4.61
N ILE A 452 -20.07 -15.96 -5.31
CA ILE A 452 -20.04 -17.41 -5.13
C ILE A 452 -18.97 -17.75 -4.10
N VAL A 453 -19.39 -18.11 -2.88
CA VAL A 453 -18.50 -18.57 -1.80
C VAL A 453 -18.50 -20.10 -1.83
N GLY A 454 -17.35 -20.70 -2.16
CA GLY A 454 -17.27 -22.11 -2.57
C GLY A 454 -18.19 -22.40 -3.77
N ALA A 455 -19.37 -22.98 -3.53
CA ALA A 455 -20.38 -23.31 -4.54
C ALA A 455 -21.80 -22.78 -4.23
N LYS A 456 -21.95 -21.79 -3.33
CA LYS A 456 -23.22 -21.11 -2.98
C LYS A 456 -23.15 -19.62 -3.33
N VAL A 457 -24.22 -19.04 -3.88
CA VAL A 457 -24.38 -17.59 -4.03
C VAL A 457 -24.77 -16.99 -2.68
N SER A 458 -24.01 -16.01 -2.21
CA SER A 458 -24.19 -15.32 -0.93
C SER A 458 -24.13 -13.81 -1.11
N LEU A 459 -24.88 -13.08 -0.28
CA LEU A 459 -24.66 -11.66 -0.03
C LEU A 459 -23.31 -11.48 0.68
N ILE A 460 -22.58 -10.44 0.28
CA ILE A 460 -21.21 -10.17 0.74
C ILE A 460 -21.16 -8.82 1.46
N GLU A 461 -20.55 -8.82 2.63
CA GLU A 461 -20.38 -7.63 3.47
C GLU A 461 -18.90 -7.21 3.51
N SER A 462 -18.59 -6.18 4.31
CA SER A 462 -17.21 -5.80 4.61
C SER A 462 -16.93 -5.87 6.11
N LEU A 463 -15.67 -6.19 6.43
CA LEU A 463 -15.16 -6.27 7.80
C LEU A 463 -14.75 -4.88 8.29
N ASP A 464 -14.79 -4.67 9.60
CA ASP A 464 -14.42 -3.40 10.24
C ASP A 464 -13.03 -3.57 10.90
N TYR A 465 -11.97 -3.38 10.11
CA TYR A 465 -10.58 -3.50 10.59
C TYR A 465 -10.07 -2.24 11.31
N GLU A 466 -10.69 -1.10 11.04
CA GLU A 466 -10.58 0.10 11.84
C GLU A 466 -11.20 -0.15 13.23
N ILE A 467 -10.54 0.31 14.30
CA ILE A 467 -11.15 0.28 15.64
C ILE A 467 -12.04 1.51 15.74
N ASN A 468 -13.30 1.32 16.13
CA ASN A 468 -14.19 2.43 16.44
C ASN A 468 -13.75 3.09 17.76
N GLU A 469 -13.18 4.31 17.68
CA GLU A 469 -12.65 5.04 18.83
C GLU A 469 -13.73 5.88 19.54
N ASN A 470 -14.81 5.20 19.95
CA ASN A 470 -15.83 5.79 20.81
C ASN A 470 -15.41 5.86 22.28
N ASP A 471 -16.17 6.59 23.09
CA ASP A 471 -15.84 6.86 24.49
C ASP A 471 -15.82 5.58 25.35
N LEU A 472 -16.68 4.61 25.03
CA LEU A 472 -16.69 3.30 25.68
C LEU A 472 -15.41 2.50 25.42
N PHE A 473 -14.86 2.54 24.19
CA PHE A 473 -13.55 1.94 23.88
C PHE A 473 -12.42 2.68 24.61
N LYS A 474 -12.39 4.01 24.53
CA LYS A 474 -11.38 4.85 25.17
C LYS A 474 -11.37 4.64 26.70
N HIS A 475 -12.55 4.54 27.32
CA HIS A 475 -12.69 4.26 28.75
C HIS A 475 -12.28 2.83 29.11
N ASP A 476 -12.76 1.80 28.38
CA ASP A 476 -12.34 0.41 28.60
C ASP A 476 -10.81 0.31 28.56
N TRP A 477 -10.17 0.90 27.54
CA TRP A 477 -8.71 0.90 27.41
C TRP A 477 -7.99 1.61 28.56
N ARG A 478 -8.46 2.80 28.98
CA ARG A 478 -7.91 3.55 30.13
C ARG A 478 -8.09 2.81 31.46
N SER A 479 -9.17 2.04 31.61
CA SER A 479 -9.48 1.30 32.84
C SER A 479 -8.67 0.01 33.01
N ARG A 480 -8.01 -0.48 31.96
CA ARG A 480 -7.21 -1.71 32.01
C ARG A 480 -5.97 -1.52 32.87
N SER A 481 -5.82 -2.38 33.87
CA SER A 481 -4.59 -2.49 34.66
C SER A 481 -3.42 -3.00 33.81
N LYS A 482 -2.18 -2.71 34.22
CA LYS A 482 -0.97 -3.24 33.58
C LYS A 482 -0.99 -4.78 33.47
N VAL A 483 -1.59 -5.47 34.44
CA VAL A 483 -1.78 -6.93 34.43
C VAL A 483 -2.71 -7.36 33.30
N GLN A 484 -3.83 -6.68 33.09
CA GLN A 484 -4.77 -6.99 31.99
C GLN A 484 -4.17 -6.71 30.61
N VAL A 485 -3.35 -5.66 30.46
CA VAL A 485 -2.61 -5.38 29.22
C VAL A 485 -1.58 -6.49 28.94
N LEU A 486 -0.80 -6.90 29.95
CA LEU A 486 0.13 -8.02 29.83
C LEU A 486 -0.57 -9.34 29.52
N GLN A 487 -1.72 -9.61 30.16
CA GLN A 487 -2.56 -10.78 29.85
C GLN A 487 -3.04 -10.78 28.40
N TYR A 488 -3.53 -9.64 27.88
CA TYR A 488 -3.96 -9.51 26.48
C TYR A 488 -2.81 -9.75 25.49
N ILE A 489 -1.61 -9.23 25.77
CA ILE A 489 -0.40 -9.49 24.98
C ILE A 489 -0.03 -10.98 25.06
N PHE A 490 -0.01 -11.57 26.25
CA PHE A 490 0.28 -12.99 26.44
C PHE A 490 -0.71 -13.89 25.69
N SER A 491 -2.02 -13.63 25.80
CA SER A 491 -3.06 -14.35 25.06
C SER A 491 -2.89 -14.26 23.54
N LYS A 492 -2.38 -13.14 22.99
CA LYS A 492 -2.02 -13.05 21.55
C LYS A 492 -0.95 -14.06 21.16
N TRP A 493 0.09 -14.22 21.97
CA TRP A 493 1.16 -15.19 21.74
C TRP A 493 0.69 -16.63 21.98
N THR A 494 -0.12 -16.88 23.02
CA THR A 494 -0.73 -18.18 23.29
C THR A 494 -1.64 -18.63 22.15
N LEU A 495 -2.49 -17.75 21.61
CA LEU A 495 -3.33 -18.08 20.45
C LEU A 495 -2.50 -18.34 19.20
N ALA A 496 -1.43 -17.56 18.93
CA ALA A 496 -0.51 -17.83 17.82
C ALA A 496 0.21 -19.19 17.97
N CYS A 497 0.57 -19.57 19.20
CA CYS A 497 1.13 -20.89 19.52
C CYS A 497 0.13 -22.00 19.23
N LEU A 498 -1.10 -21.89 19.75
CA LEU A 498 -2.17 -22.88 19.57
C LEU A 498 -2.56 -23.04 18.09
N VAL A 499 -2.60 -21.96 17.32
CA VAL A 499 -2.82 -22.01 15.87
C VAL A 499 -1.73 -22.82 15.18
N GLY A 500 -0.45 -22.58 15.50
CA GLY A 500 0.67 -23.34 14.93
C GLY A 500 0.61 -24.82 15.33
N LEU A 501 0.41 -25.09 16.62
CA LEU A 501 0.33 -26.43 17.20
C LEU A 501 -0.78 -27.28 16.55
N LEU A 502 -2.01 -26.77 16.52
CA LEU A 502 -3.16 -27.49 15.96
C LEU A 502 -3.06 -27.64 14.44
N THR A 503 -2.53 -26.63 13.73
CA THR A 503 -2.34 -26.72 12.27
C THR A 503 -1.29 -27.79 11.94
N GLY A 504 -0.18 -27.85 12.69
CA GLY A 504 0.84 -28.89 12.54
C GLY A 504 0.29 -30.29 12.81
N ILE A 505 -0.44 -30.50 13.92
CA ILE A 505 -1.05 -31.80 14.25
C ILE A 505 -2.03 -32.24 13.15
N ILE A 506 -2.92 -31.35 12.70
CA ILE A 506 -3.93 -31.68 11.69
C ILE A 506 -3.28 -31.97 10.33
N ALA A 507 -2.22 -31.24 9.96
CA ALA A 507 -1.47 -31.51 8.74
C ALA A 507 -0.78 -32.90 8.78
N THR A 508 -0.13 -33.26 9.91
CA THR A 508 0.42 -34.61 10.11
C THR A 508 -0.65 -35.68 9.94
N LEU A 509 -1.81 -35.52 10.58
CA LEU A 509 -2.92 -36.49 10.50
C LEU A 509 -3.48 -36.62 9.07
N ILE A 510 -3.58 -35.52 8.33
CA ILE A 510 -3.99 -35.52 6.92
C ILE A 510 -2.98 -36.28 6.05
N ASN A 511 -1.68 -35.97 6.20
CA ASN A 511 -0.62 -36.64 5.44
C ASN A 511 -0.62 -38.15 5.72
N LEU A 512 -0.61 -38.53 7.00
CA LEU A 512 -0.60 -39.94 7.44
C LEU A 512 -1.84 -40.71 6.96
N ALA A 513 -3.02 -40.08 6.94
CA ALA A 513 -4.24 -40.69 6.41
C ALA A 513 -4.16 -40.87 4.89
N ILE A 514 -3.69 -39.87 4.15
CA ILE A 514 -3.52 -39.95 2.69
C ILE A 514 -2.53 -41.05 2.32
N GLU A 515 -1.35 -41.09 2.95
CA GLU A 515 -0.32 -42.09 2.67
C GLU A 515 -0.79 -43.51 2.94
N ASN A 516 -1.41 -43.76 4.08
CA ASN A 516 -1.89 -45.11 4.39
C ASN A 516 -3.02 -45.54 3.44
N ILE A 517 -4.01 -44.69 3.17
CA ILE A 517 -5.12 -45.03 2.26
C ILE A 517 -4.61 -45.25 0.83
N ALA A 518 -3.78 -44.35 0.30
CA ALA A 518 -3.21 -44.46 -1.04
C ALA A 518 -2.21 -45.62 -1.15
N GLY A 519 -1.37 -45.83 -0.12
CA GLY A 519 -0.39 -46.91 -0.03
C GLY A 519 -1.05 -48.29 -0.03
N TYR A 520 -2.07 -48.52 0.81
CA TYR A 520 -2.84 -49.77 0.79
C TYR A 520 -3.58 -49.99 -0.55
N LYS A 521 -4.13 -48.93 -1.14
CA LYS A 521 -4.75 -48.97 -2.47
C LYS A 521 -3.75 -49.44 -3.54
N LEU A 522 -2.61 -48.76 -3.65
CA LEU A 522 -1.57 -49.06 -4.64
C LEU A 522 -0.93 -50.43 -4.39
N LEU A 523 -0.70 -50.83 -3.14
CA LEU A 523 -0.14 -52.15 -2.81
C LEU A 523 -1.04 -53.30 -3.27
N LYS A 524 -2.38 -53.18 -3.13
CA LYS A 524 -3.30 -54.19 -3.68
C LYS A 524 -3.32 -54.20 -5.22
N VAL A 525 -3.24 -53.04 -5.87
CA VAL A 525 -3.15 -52.94 -7.33
C VAL A 525 -1.87 -53.62 -7.84
N VAL A 526 -0.72 -53.37 -7.20
CA VAL A 526 0.56 -54.05 -7.49
C VAL A 526 0.46 -55.55 -7.22
N GLY A 527 -0.31 -55.99 -6.22
CA GLY A 527 -0.63 -57.40 -5.99
C GLY A 527 -1.31 -58.05 -7.20
N TYR A 528 -2.41 -57.47 -7.70
CA TYR A 528 -3.09 -57.98 -8.89
C TYR A 528 -2.22 -57.94 -10.16
N ILE A 529 -1.33 -56.95 -10.30
CA ILE A 529 -0.37 -56.87 -11.41
C ILE A 529 0.66 -58.02 -11.32
N LYS A 530 1.17 -58.34 -10.12
CA LYS A 530 2.07 -59.49 -9.90
C LYS A 530 1.40 -60.84 -10.17
N GLU A 531 0.08 -60.94 -9.98
CA GLU A 531 -0.74 -62.11 -10.34
C GLU A 531 -1.10 -62.15 -11.84
N GLU A 532 -0.62 -61.21 -12.67
CA GLU A 532 -0.98 -61.04 -14.09
C GLU A 532 -2.47 -60.75 -14.33
N ARG A 533 -3.22 -60.36 -13.28
CA ARG A 533 -4.66 -60.09 -13.28
C ARG A 533 -4.96 -58.61 -13.53
N TYR A 534 -4.44 -58.10 -14.64
CA TYR A 534 -4.51 -56.67 -14.99
C TYR A 534 -5.93 -56.07 -14.95
N LEU A 535 -6.93 -56.76 -15.51
CA LEU A 535 -8.33 -56.27 -15.50
C LEU A 535 -8.90 -56.14 -14.07
N MET A 536 -8.54 -57.04 -13.15
CA MET A 536 -8.93 -56.93 -11.74
C MET A 536 -8.20 -55.78 -11.04
N GLY A 537 -6.90 -55.58 -11.36
CA GLY A 537 -6.13 -54.43 -10.90
C GLY A 537 -6.75 -53.10 -11.32
N PHE A 538 -7.13 -52.98 -12.60
CA PHE A 538 -7.83 -51.81 -13.16
C PHE A 538 -9.19 -51.56 -12.50
N ALA A 539 -10.01 -52.61 -12.38
CA ALA A 539 -11.34 -52.50 -11.77
C ALA A 539 -11.25 -52.08 -10.29
N TYR A 540 -10.30 -52.66 -9.53
CA TYR A 540 -10.06 -52.29 -8.14
C TYR A 540 -9.56 -50.84 -8.00
N PHE A 541 -8.58 -50.43 -8.80
CA PHE A 541 -8.03 -49.07 -8.79
C PHE A 541 -9.12 -48.02 -9.08
N THR A 542 -9.87 -48.23 -10.17
CA THR A 542 -10.94 -47.32 -10.59
C THR A 542 -12.07 -47.25 -9.56
N THR A 543 -12.50 -48.39 -9.01
CA THR A 543 -13.56 -48.44 -7.99
C THR A 543 -13.12 -47.74 -6.70
N ALA A 544 -11.87 -47.95 -6.26
CA ALA A 544 -11.34 -47.27 -5.07
C ALA A 544 -11.27 -45.75 -5.26
N ASN A 545 -10.75 -45.27 -6.39
CA ASN A 545 -10.68 -43.83 -6.71
C ASN A 545 -12.09 -43.20 -6.80
N PHE A 546 -13.03 -43.91 -7.44
CA PHE A 546 -14.42 -43.47 -7.58
C PHE A 546 -15.12 -43.33 -6.22
N LEU A 547 -15.01 -44.35 -5.34
CA LEU A 547 -15.61 -44.32 -4.00
C LEU A 547 -15.03 -43.21 -3.11
N LEU A 548 -13.70 -43.05 -3.12
CA LEU A 548 -13.03 -41.98 -2.36
C LEU A 548 -13.45 -40.58 -2.87
N THR A 549 -13.54 -40.41 -4.19
CA THR A 549 -14.03 -39.16 -4.80
C THR A 549 -15.51 -38.92 -4.50
N PHE A 550 -16.34 -39.96 -4.52
CA PHE A 550 -17.77 -39.89 -4.20
C PHE A 550 -17.99 -39.36 -2.79
N VAL A 551 -17.29 -39.91 -1.79
CA VAL A 551 -17.39 -39.45 -0.40
C VAL A 551 -16.95 -37.98 -0.27
N ALA A 552 -15.81 -37.60 -0.86
CA ALA A 552 -15.32 -36.21 -0.82
C ALA A 552 -16.29 -35.22 -1.49
N ALA A 553 -16.86 -35.60 -2.64
CA ALA A 553 -17.80 -34.77 -3.40
C ALA A 553 -19.16 -34.64 -2.72
N VAL A 554 -19.70 -35.72 -2.14
CA VAL A 554 -20.95 -35.70 -1.37
C VAL A 554 -20.82 -34.82 -0.13
N LEU A 555 -19.72 -34.91 0.61
CA LEU A 555 -19.48 -34.05 1.78
C LEU A 555 -19.48 -32.55 1.39
N CYS A 556 -18.81 -32.19 0.28
CA CYS A 556 -18.80 -30.81 -0.20
C CYS A 556 -20.16 -30.36 -0.77
N VAL A 557 -20.79 -31.12 -1.65
CA VAL A 557 -22.03 -30.70 -2.34
C VAL A 557 -23.24 -30.68 -1.41
N CYS A 558 -23.30 -31.58 -0.43
CA CYS A 558 -24.45 -31.73 0.45
C CYS A 558 -24.32 -31.00 1.80
N PHE A 559 -23.13 -30.99 2.42
CA PHE A 559 -22.95 -30.48 3.79
C PHE A 559 -22.25 -29.12 3.85
N ALA A 560 -21.09 -28.96 3.19
CA ALA A 560 -20.35 -27.68 3.18
C ALA A 560 -19.89 -27.27 1.77
N PRO A 561 -20.77 -26.64 0.96
CA PRO A 561 -20.41 -26.14 -0.38
C PRO A 561 -19.29 -25.10 -0.37
N THR A 562 -19.06 -24.46 0.78
CA THR A 562 -17.95 -23.55 1.10
C THR A 562 -16.57 -24.23 1.15
N ALA A 563 -16.52 -25.56 1.31
CA ALA A 563 -15.26 -26.30 1.43
C ALA A 563 -14.57 -26.59 0.08
N ALA A 564 -15.32 -26.56 -1.04
CA ALA A 564 -14.83 -26.89 -2.37
C ALA A 564 -13.73 -25.92 -2.87
N GLY A 565 -12.78 -26.44 -3.65
CA GLY A 565 -11.63 -25.67 -4.15
C GLY A 565 -10.58 -25.33 -3.08
N PRO A 566 -9.61 -24.45 -3.39
CA PRO A 566 -8.43 -24.24 -2.54
C PRO A 566 -8.76 -23.46 -1.27
N GLY A 567 -9.53 -22.38 -1.37
CA GLY A 567 -9.81 -21.45 -0.26
C GLY A 567 -8.83 -20.28 -0.15
N ILE A 568 -7.66 -20.33 -0.82
CA ILE A 568 -6.71 -19.19 -0.87
C ILE A 568 -7.37 -17.90 -1.42
N PRO A 569 -8.13 -17.92 -2.53
CA PRO A 569 -8.87 -16.73 -3.00
C PRO A 569 -9.82 -16.18 -1.94
N GLU A 570 -10.54 -17.05 -1.24
CA GLU A 570 -11.43 -16.66 -0.15
C GLU A 570 -10.70 -16.02 1.04
N ILE A 571 -9.52 -16.52 1.44
CA ILE A 571 -8.70 -15.89 2.49
C ILE A 571 -8.12 -14.55 2.01
N LYS A 572 -7.64 -14.47 0.76
CA LYS A 572 -7.15 -13.22 0.11
C LYS A 572 -8.24 -12.15 0.06
N ALA A 573 -9.48 -12.55 -0.25
CA ALA A 573 -10.66 -11.70 -0.15
C ALA A 573 -10.95 -11.28 1.30
N TYR A 574 -10.93 -12.22 2.24
CA TYR A 574 -11.16 -11.90 3.66
C TYR A 574 -10.15 -10.88 4.17
N LEU A 575 -8.83 -11.10 3.99
CA LEU A 575 -7.78 -10.16 4.41
C LEU A 575 -7.77 -8.82 3.64
N ASN A 576 -8.47 -8.72 2.50
CA ASN A 576 -8.78 -7.45 1.80
C ASN A 576 -9.91 -6.65 2.49
N GLY A 577 -10.63 -7.26 3.44
CA GLY A 577 -11.71 -6.67 4.23
C GLY A 577 -13.12 -7.10 3.78
N ILE A 578 -13.25 -8.28 3.18
CA ILE A 578 -14.52 -8.81 2.63
C ILE A 578 -15.08 -9.88 3.59
N ASP A 579 -16.31 -9.71 4.07
CA ASP A 579 -16.94 -10.71 4.94
C ASP A 579 -17.77 -11.71 4.11
N THR A 580 -17.41 -12.99 4.22
CA THR A 580 -18.05 -14.09 3.51
C THR A 580 -18.68 -15.06 4.53
N PRO A 581 -20.01 -15.19 4.59
CA PRO A 581 -20.68 -15.92 5.67
C PRO A 581 -20.30 -17.41 5.67
N ASN A 582 -20.06 -17.95 6.88
CA ASN A 582 -19.75 -19.35 7.18
C ASN A 582 -18.49 -19.94 6.49
N MET A 583 -17.62 -19.10 5.92
CA MET A 583 -16.37 -19.54 5.29
C MET A 583 -15.46 -20.31 6.27
N PHE A 584 -15.18 -19.72 7.45
CA PHE A 584 -14.32 -20.34 8.48
C PHE A 584 -15.08 -21.24 9.48
N GLY A 585 -16.32 -21.65 9.17
CA GLY A 585 -17.15 -22.44 10.08
C GLY A 585 -16.59 -23.84 10.37
N ALA A 586 -16.88 -24.38 11.55
CA ALA A 586 -16.41 -25.71 11.96
C ALA A 586 -16.85 -26.84 11.00
N THR A 587 -18.06 -26.75 10.43
CA THR A 587 -18.52 -27.69 9.39
C THR A 587 -17.66 -27.60 8.13
N THR A 588 -17.26 -26.40 7.72
CA THR A 588 -16.34 -26.19 6.58
C THR A 588 -14.98 -26.79 6.89
N LEU A 589 -14.45 -26.62 8.11
CA LEU A 589 -13.19 -27.23 8.55
C LEU A 589 -13.22 -28.76 8.46
N ILE A 590 -14.22 -29.41 9.07
CA ILE A 590 -14.34 -30.88 9.12
C ILE A 590 -14.51 -31.46 7.70
N VAL A 591 -15.41 -30.89 6.89
CA VAL A 591 -15.61 -31.33 5.50
C VAL A 591 -14.35 -31.13 4.66
N LYS A 592 -13.59 -30.05 4.89
CA LYS A 592 -12.37 -29.78 4.13
C LYS A 592 -11.23 -30.72 4.52
N ILE A 593 -11.10 -31.11 5.79
CA ILE A 593 -10.15 -32.14 6.23
C ILE A 593 -10.47 -33.48 5.56
N ILE A 594 -11.68 -34.02 5.79
CA ILE A 594 -12.07 -35.37 5.30
C ILE A 594 -12.12 -35.40 3.76
N GLY A 595 -12.66 -34.35 3.15
CA GLY A 595 -12.73 -34.23 1.70
C GLY A 595 -11.35 -34.11 1.02
N SER A 596 -10.37 -33.46 1.65
CA SER A 596 -9.00 -33.40 1.12
C SER A 596 -8.33 -34.78 1.20
N ILE A 597 -8.49 -35.50 2.30
CA ILE A 597 -7.98 -36.87 2.46
C ILE A 597 -8.58 -37.77 1.36
N GLY A 598 -9.90 -37.75 1.18
CA GLY A 598 -10.57 -38.56 0.14
C GLY A 598 -10.14 -38.19 -1.29
N ALA A 599 -10.10 -36.89 -1.62
CA ALA A 599 -9.75 -36.43 -2.96
C ALA A 599 -8.29 -36.73 -3.34
N VAL A 600 -7.33 -36.50 -2.44
CA VAL A 600 -5.91 -36.75 -2.71
C VAL A 600 -5.61 -38.25 -2.69
N ALA A 601 -6.18 -39.02 -1.74
CA ALA A 601 -6.00 -40.47 -1.72
C ALA A 601 -6.66 -41.18 -2.92
N ALA A 602 -7.65 -40.56 -3.56
CA ALA A 602 -8.21 -41.02 -4.84
C ALA A 602 -7.22 -40.89 -6.01
N GLY A 603 -6.07 -40.21 -5.86
CA GLY A 603 -5.10 -40.01 -6.95
C GLY A 603 -5.56 -39.01 -8.01
N LEU A 604 -6.55 -38.17 -7.70
CA LEU A 604 -6.91 -37.03 -8.54
C LEU A 604 -5.72 -36.07 -8.64
N ASP A 605 -5.57 -35.38 -9.77
CA ASP A 605 -4.53 -34.37 -9.96
C ASP A 605 -4.88 -33.07 -9.22
N LEU A 606 -4.62 -33.07 -7.91
CA LEU A 606 -4.84 -31.98 -6.98
C LEU A 606 -3.95 -32.13 -5.74
N GLY A 607 -3.57 -31.00 -5.14
CA GLY A 607 -2.76 -30.95 -3.92
C GLY A 607 -3.57 -30.70 -2.65
N LYS A 608 -3.06 -31.18 -1.51
CA LYS A 608 -3.57 -30.85 -0.16
C LYS A 608 -3.18 -29.45 0.32
N GLU A 609 -2.13 -28.86 -0.28
CA GLU A 609 -1.48 -27.65 0.24
C GLU A 609 -2.41 -26.43 0.29
N GLY A 610 -3.18 -26.18 -0.78
CA GLY A 610 -4.18 -25.09 -0.81
C GLY A 610 -5.24 -25.24 0.30
N PRO A 611 -5.89 -26.41 0.41
CA PRO A 611 -6.75 -26.72 1.55
C PRO A 611 -6.11 -26.57 2.93
N LEU A 612 -4.83 -26.91 3.13
CA LEU A 612 -4.13 -26.72 4.41
C LEU A 612 -4.04 -25.25 4.83
N VAL A 613 -3.81 -24.32 3.90
CA VAL A 613 -3.88 -22.86 4.17
C VAL A 613 -5.25 -22.48 4.75
N HIS A 614 -6.33 -22.98 4.15
CA HIS A 614 -7.70 -22.69 4.61
C HIS A 614 -8.03 -23.37 5.94
N ILE A 615 -7.55 -24.60 6.16
CA ILE A 615 -7.68 -25.32 7.44
C ILE A 615 -7.02 -24.53 8.57
N GLY A 616 -5.79 -24.03 8.36
CA GLY A 616 -5.09 -23.17 9.33
C GLY A 616 -5.85 -21.87 9.63
N SER A 617 -6.38 -21.19 8.61
CA SER A 617 -7.24 -20.01 8.81
C SER A 617 -8.56 -20.33 9.54
N CYS A 618 -9.20 -21.46 9.27
CA CYS A 618 -10.38 -21.93 10.00
C CYS A 618 -10.07 -22.16 11.50
N ILE A 619 -8.98 -22.86 11.81
CA ILE A 619 -8.51 -23.09 13.18
C ILE A 619 -8.31 -21.75 13.89
N ALA A 620 -7.63 -20.80 13.25
CA ALA A 620 -7.39 -19.47 13.81
C ALA A 620 -8.66 -18.66 14.06
N SER A 621 -9.64 -18.70 13.14
CA SER A 621 -10.95 -18.06 13.36
C SER A 621 -11.70 -18.70 14.54
N LEU A 622 -11.76 -20.03 14.59
CA LEU A 622 -12.50 -20.74 15.65
C LEU A 622 -11.84 -20.54 17.02
N LEU A 623 -10.51 -20.57 17.12
CA LEU A 623 -9.80 -20.24 18.35
C LEU A 623 -10.04 -18.78 18.79
N GLY A 624 -9.97 -17.82 17.85
CA GLY A 624 -10.21 -16.40 18.15
C GLY A 624 -11.64 -16.08 18.60
N GLN A 625 -12.63 -16.83 18.11
CA GLN A 625 -14.05 -16.67 18.47
C GLN A 625 -14.49 -17.52 19.67
N GLY A 626 -13.64 -18.39 20.21
CA GLY A 626 -14.00 -19.32 21.28
C GLY A 626 -14.89 -20.49 20.83
N GLY A 627 -14.85 -20.87 19.55
CA GLY A 627 -15.55 -22.05 19.03
C GLY A 627 -16.61 -21.75 17.96
N PRO A 628 -17.42 -22.75 17.58
CA PRO A 628 -18.46 -22.62 16.57
C PRO A 628 -19.59 -21.69 17.04
N ASP A 629 -20.30 -21.04 16.13
CA ASP A 629 -21.33 -20.04 16.46
C ASP A 629 -22.41 -20.55 17.45
N ASN A 630 -22.85 -21.80 17.29
CA ASN A 630 -23.85 -22.43 18.16
C ASN A 630 -23.32 -22.85 19.55
N TYR A 631 -22.00 -22.87 19.74
CA TYR A 631 -21.31 -23.37 20.94
C TYR A 631 -20.15 -22.45 21.36
N ARG A 632 -20.28 -21.12 21.13
CA ARG A 632 -19.22 -20.16 21.47
C ARG A 632 -18.96 -20.15 22.98
N VAL A 633 -17.77 -20.57 23.35
CA VAL A 633 -17.26 -20.59 24.72
C VAL A 633 -16.93 -19.15 25.13
N LYS A 634 -17.90 -18.47 25.77
CA LYS A 634 -17.75 -17.09 26.27
C LYS A 634 -16.84 -16.99 27.51
N TRP A 635 -15.63 -17.57 27.49
CA TRP A 635 -14.65 -17.36 28.56
C TRP A 635 -14.14 -15.91 28.55
N THR A 636 -14.01 -15.31 29.73
CA THR A 636 -13.75 -13.87 29.94
C THR A 636 -12.49 -13.34 29.24
N TRP A 637 -11.49 -14.19 29.00
CA TRP A 637 -10.24 -13.84 28.30
C TRP A 637 -10.32 -13.81 26.76
N LEU A 638 -11.23 -14.57 26.14
CA LEU A 638 -11.42 -14.60 24.68
C LEU A 638 -12.24 -13.41 24.22
N ARG A 639 -12.97 -12.80 25.15
CA ARG A 639 -13.75 -11.57 25.02
C ARG A 639 -13.00 -10.43 24.32
N TYR A 640 -11.68 -10.32 24.52
CA TYR A 640 -10.85 -9.29 23.90
C TYR A 640 -10.60 -9.51 22.39
N PHE A 641 -10.75 -10.74 21.89
CA PHE A 641 -10.47 -11.13 20.51
C PHE A 641 -11.70 -11.08 19.59
N ASN A 642 -12.86 -10.71 20.13
CA ASN A 642 -14.10 -10.53 19.39
C ASN A 642 -14.11 -9.22 18.57
N ASN A 643 -13.05 -8.96 17.81
CA ASN A 643 -12.89 -7.81 16.92
C ASN A 643 -12.22 -8.26 15.61
N ASP A 644 -12.66 -7.72 14.47
CA ASP A 644 -12.17 -8.19 13.15
C ASP A 644 -10.68 -7.94 12.95
N ARG A 645 -10.13 -6.89 13.59
CA ARG A 645 -8.72 -6.49 13.49
C ARG A 645 -7.76 -7.53 14.07
N ASP A 646 -8.08 -8.11 15.23
CA ASP A 646 -7.31 -9.20 15.84
C ASP A 646 -7.65 -10.55 15.21
N ARG A 647 -8.91 -10.76 14.81
CA ARG A 647 -9.31 -11.96 14.06
C ARG A 647 -8.55 -12.07 12.72
N ARG A 648 -8.36 -10.96 12.01
CA ARG A 648 -7.51 -10.83 10.81
C ARG A 648 -6.06 -11.23 11.08
N ASP A 649 -5.47 -10.72 12.16
CA ASP A 649 -4.10 -11.06 12.56
C ASP A 649 -3.97 -12.58 12.82
N LEU A 650 -4.90 -13.17 13.57
CA LEU A 650 -4.91 -14.61 13.86
C LEU A 650 -5.09 -15.45 12.58
N ILE A 651 -6.02 -15.07 11.70
CA ILE A 651 -6.24 -15.74 10.40
C ILE A 651 -4.99 -15.66 9.51
N THR A 652 -4.22 -14.58 9.60
CA THR A 652 -2.93 -14.43 8.90
C THR A 652 -1.91 -15.42 9.46
N CYS A 653 -1.80 -15.57 10.80
CA CYS A 653 -1.00 -16.65 11.40
C CYS A 653 -1.46 -18.04 10.95
N GLY A 654 -2.77 -18.28 10.89
CA GLY A 654 -3.35 -19.54 10.40
C GLY A 654 -3.00 -19.84 8.94
N ALA A 655 -3.07 -18.83 8.07
CA ALA A 655 -2.68 -18.97 6.66
C ALA A 655 -1.18 -19.28 6.54
N SER A 656 -0.31 -18.51 7.21
CA SER A 656 1.14 -18.76 7.24
C SER A 656 1.46 -20.16 7.76
N SER A 657 0.82 -20.58 8.85
CA SER A 657 1.01 -21.90 9.46
C SER A 657 0.52 -23.05 8.57
N GLY A 658 -0.54 -22.85 7.79
CA GLY A 658 -0.99 -23.84 6.79
C GLY A 658 -0.02 -24.00 5.62
N VAL A 659 0.59 -22.90 5.14
CA VAL A 659 1.63 -22.91 4.10
C VAL A 659 2.93 -23.52 4.63
N CYS A 660 3.33 -23.16 5.85
CA CYS A 660 4.45 -23.78 6.55
C CYS A 660 4.21 -25.29 6.75
N ALA A 661 2.98 -25.70 7.06
CA ALA A 661 2.64 -27.12 7.22
C ALA A 661 2.67 -27.90 5.90
N ALA A 662 2.34 -27.23 4.79
CA ALA A 662 2.38 -27.77 3.44
C ALA A 662 3.82 -27.98 2.94
N PHE A 663 4.65 -26.94 3.02
CA PHE A 663 5.99 -26.89 2.42
C PHE A 663 7.14 -27.04 3.41
N ARG A 664 6.86 -27.26 4.71
CA ARG A 664 7.86 -27.29 5.80
C ARG A 664 8.76 -26.04 5.86
N ALA A 665 8.28 -24.93 5.31
CA ALA A 665 9.01 -23.70 5.04
C ALA A 665 8.50 -22.56 5.96
N PRO A 666 9.12 -22.30 7.12
CA PRO A 666 8.60 -21.32 8.08
C PRO A 666 8.74 -19.88 7.57
N VAL A 667 9.91 -19.48 7.04
CA VAL A 667 10.07 -18.13 6.46
C VAL A 667 9.28 -18.03 5.17
N GLY A 668 9.29 -19.07 4.34
CA GLY A 668 8.48 -19.16 3.12
C GLY A 668 6.99 -18.98 3.37
N GLY A 669 6.44 -19.58 4.44
CA GLY A 669 5.03 -19.44 4.84
C GLY A 669 4.65 -18.04 5.34
N VAL A 670 5.56 -17.34 6.05
CA VAL A 670 5.34 -15.94 6.42
C VAL A 670 5.39 -15.03 5.20
N LEU A 671 6.38 -15.21 4.32
CA LEU A 671 6.52 -14.42 3.10
C LEU A 671 5.36 -14.66 2.13
N PHE A 672 4.85 -15.90 2.01
CA PHE A 672 3.65 -16.20 1.22
C PHE A 672 2.44 -15.43 1.74
N ALA A 673 2.23 -15.41 3.06
CA ALA A 673 1.13 -14.65 3.64
C ALA A 673 1.28 -13.14 3.41
N LEU A 674 2.51 -12.62 3.32
CA LEU A 674 2.80 -11.21 3.05
C LEU A 674 2.69 -10.85 1.55
N GLU A 675 3.11 -11.73 0.63
CA GLU A 675 3.12 -11.53 -0.83
C GLU A 675 1.75 -11.79 -1.47
N GLU A 676 1.10 -12.91 -1.14
CA GLU A 676 -0.11 -13.38 -1.85
C GLU A 676 -1.42 -13.10 -1.13
N VAL A 677 -1.45 -13.21 0.21
CA VAL A 677 -2.71 -13.27 0.97
C VAL A 677 -3.04 -11.95 1.66
N ALA A 678 -2.06 -11.31 2.29
CA ALA A 678 -2.24 -10.05 3.01
C ALA A 678 -2.27 -8.86 2.04
N THR A 679 -3.12 -7.88 2.37
CA THR A 679 -3.31 -6.69 1.53
C THR A 679 -2.59 -5.44 2.06
N TRP A 680 -2.26 -5.48 3.35
CA TRP A 680 -1.45 -4.53 4.12
C TRP A 680 -0.93 -5.24 5.38
N TRP A 681 0.28 -4.90 5.84
CA TRP A 681 0.99 -5.62 6.89
C TRP A 681 1.31 -4.74 8.11
N ARG A 682 1.55 -5.35 9.27
CA ARG A 682 1.97 -4.67 10.51
C ARG A 682 3.24 -5.33 11.06
N SER A 683 4.23 -4.55 11.46
CA SER A 683 5.52 -5.07 11.94
C SER A 683 5.37 -6.04 13.13
N ALA A 684 4.47 -5.76 14.07
CA ALA A 684 4.16 -6.63 15.21
C ALA A 684 3.34 -7.90 14.85
N LEU A 685 2.87 -8.05 13.61
CA LEU A 685 2.28 -9.30 13.11
C LEU A 685 3.38 -10.27 12.68
N LEU A 686 4.46 -9.78 12.07
CA LEU A 686 5.58 -10.59 11.54
C LEU A 686 6.15 -11.58 12.56
N TRP A 687 6.41 -11.12 13.78
CA TRP A 687 6.94 -11.98 14.84
C TRP A 687 5.94 -13.03 15.34
N ARG A 688 4.64 -12.71 15.35
CA ARG A 688 3.58 -13.66 15.74
C ARG A 688 3.33 -14.70 14.65
N THR A 689 3.36 -14.32 13.37
CA THR A 689 3.24 -15.24 12.24
C THR A 689 4.45 -16.17 12.19
N PHE A 690 5.67 -15.61 12.31
CA PHE A 690 6.92 -16.40 12.32
C PHE A 690 6.99 -17.38 13.48
N PHE A 691 6.58 -16.96 14.69
CA PHE A 691 6.49 -17.85 15.83
C PHE A 691 5.45 -18.97 15.61
N SER A 692 4.27 -18.66 15.07
CA SER A 692 3.26 -19.68 14.73
C SER A 692 3.79 -20.72 13.75
N THR A 693 4.48 -20.27 12.69
CA THR A 693 5.11 -21.17 11.71
C THR A 693 6.27 -21.97 12.29
N ALA A 694 7.05 -21.42 13.23
CA ALA A 694 8.11 -22.15 13.90
C ALA A 694 7.56 -23.31 14.75
N ILE A 695 6.43 -23.10 15.45
CA ILE A 695 5.73 -24.17 16.19
C ILE A 695 5.28 -25.29 15.23
N VAL A 696 4.78 -24.96 14.04
CA VAL A 696 4.43 -25.97 13.01
C VAL A 696 5.64 -26.85 12.67
N VAL A 697 6.81 -26.25 12.41
CA VAL A 697 8.04 -27.00 12.07
C VAL A 697 8.48 -27.92 13.20
N VAL A 698 8.40 -27.44 14.46
CA VAL A 698 8.71 -28.27 15.65
C VAL A 698 7.77 -29.47 15.72
N VAL A 699 6.45 -29.26 15.59
CA VAL A 699 5.45 -30.35 15.61
C VAL A 699 5.71 -31.35 14.50
N LEU A 700 5.87 -30.90 13.26
CA LEU A 700 6.15 -31.79 12.12
C LEU A 700 7.44 -32.58 12.35
N ARG A 701 8.50 -31.96 12.87
CA ARG A 701 9.78 -32.63 13.16
C ARG A 701 9.63 -33.70 14.23
N THR A 702 8.96 -33.41 15.34
CA THR A 702 8.70 -34.40 16.40
C THR A 702 7.90 -35.60 15.86
N PHE A 703 6.89 -35.37 15.02
CA PHE A 703 6.14 -36.46 14.40
C PHE A 703 7.00 -37.27 13.41
N ILE A 704 7.87 -36.65 12.61
CA ILE A 704 8.83 -37.37 11.75
C ILE A 704 9.75 -38.27 12.58
N GLU A 705 10.24 -37.78 13.73
CA GLU A 705 11.12 -38.55 14.62
C GLU A 705 10.37 -39.73 15.28
N ILE A 706 9.09 -39.56 15.66
CA ILE A 706 8.22 -40.66 16.13
C ILE A 706 7.97 -41.68 15.02
N CYS A 707 7.66 -41.24 13.79
CA CYS A 707 7.39 -42.15 12.69
C CYS A 707 8.60 -43.00 12.29
N LYS A 708 9.82 -42.46 12.38
CA LYS A 708 11.08 -43.20 12.21
C LYS A 708 11.36 -44.25 13.29
N ALA A 709 10.64 -44.23 14.41
CA ALA A 709 10.67 -45.32 15.39
C ALA A 709 9.78 -46.53 15.00
N GLY A 710 9.06 -46.45 13.86
CA GLY A 710 8.21 -47.51 13.32
C GLY A 710 6.75 -47.47 13.78
N GLU A 711 6.35 -46.51 14.62
CA GLU A 711 5.01 -46.46 15.21
C GLU A 711 3.91 -45.90 14.28
N CYS A 712 4.28 -45.26 13.16
CA CYS A 712 3.34 -44.64 12.20
C CYS A 712 2.83 -45.59 11.09
N GLY A 713 3.15 -46.88 11.14
CA GLY A 713 2.72 -47.87 10.15
C GLY A 713 3.55 -47.90 8.86
N LEU A 714 3.10 -48.71 7.90
CA LEU A 714 3.90 -49.19 6.74
C LEU A 714 4.40 -48.12 5.75
N PHE A 715 3.79 -46.93 5.73
CA PHE A 715 4.06 -45.90 4.71
C PHE A 715 4.38 -44.51 5.29
N GLY A 716 4.35 -44.31 6.61
CA GLY A 716 4.34 -42.98 7.24
C GLY A 716 5.68 -42.23 7.35
N GLU A 717 6.76 -42.70 6.72
CA GLU A 717 8.09 -42.07 6.83
C GLU A 717 8.35 -40.98 5.77
N GLY A 718 7.54 -40.90 4.70
CA GLY A 718 7.81 -40.04 3.52
C GLY A 718 6.96 -38.77 3.43
N GLY A 719 5.65 -38.86 3.65
CA GLY A 719 4.63 -37.86 3.28
C GLY A 719 4.67 -36.54 4.00
N LEU A 720 5.44 -36.46 5.09
CA LEU A 720 5.62 -35.24 5.88
C LEU A 720 6.59 -34.24 5.22
N ILE A 721 7.26 -34.62 4.13
CA ILE A 721 8.17 -33.76 3.36
C ILE A 721 7.83 -33.88 1.87
N MET A 722 7.33 -32.81 1.25
CA MET A 722 6.91 -32.81 -0.16
C MET A 722 8.06 -33.22 -1.09
N PHE A 723 9.25 -32.64 -0.89
CA PHE A 723 10.51 -33.04 -1.51
C PHE A 723 11.68 -32.65 -0.60
N ASP A 724 12.74 -33.46 -0.61
CA ASP A 724 14.01 -33.17 0.07
C ASP A 724 15.12 -33.22 -0.98
N VAL A 725 15.76 -32.07 -1.23
CA VAL A 725 16.77 -31.89 -2.28
C VAL A 725 18.11 -31.48 -1.65
N SER A 726 18.27 -31.72 -0.35
CA SER A 726 19.45 -31.33 0.43
C SER A 726 20.75 -32.05 0.06
N SER A 727 20.67 -33.12 -0.74
CA SER A 727 21.82 -33.89 -1.24
C SER A 727 22.47 -33.30 -2.50
N VAL A 728 21.95 -32.21 -3.06
CA VAL A 728 22.44 -31.64 -4.33
C VAL A 728 23.55 -30.62 -4.10
N SER A 729 24.78 -31.02 -4.42
CA SER A 729 25.92 -30.11 -4.60
C SER A 729 25.78 -29.36 -5.93
N VAL A 730 25.25 -28.13 -5.89
CA VAL A 730 25.09 -27.29 -7.08
C VAL A 730 26.38 -26.52 -7.38
N SER A 731 27.01 -26.82 -8.53
CA SER A 731 28.01 -25.98 -9.19
C SER A 731 27.51 -25.64 -10.59
N TYR A 732 27.45 -24.35 -10.92
CA TYR A 732 26.94 -23.86 -12.21
C TYR A 732 27.88 -22.87 -12.86
N HIS A 733 27.89 -22.88 -14.19
CA HIS A 733 28.69 -22.04 -15.06
C HIS A 733 27.80 -21.04 -15.80
N ILE A 734 28.41 -20.06 -16.48
CA ILE A 734 27.67 -19.03 -17.23
C ILE A 734 26.81 -19.64 -18.35
N MET A 735 27.25 -20.73 -18.98
CA MET A 735 26.46 -21.43 -20.02
C MET A 735 25.17 -22.05 -19.48
N ASP A 736 25.14 -22.44 -18.20
CA ASP A 736 23.96 -23.02 -17.56
C ASP A 736 22.80 -22.00 -17.41
N ILE A 737 23.06 -20.71 -17.59
CA ILE A 737 22.02 -19.66 -17.64
C ILE A 737 21.12 -19.84 -18.89
N ILE A 738 21.63 -20.42 -19.98
CA ILE A 738 20.86 -20.62 -21.23
C ILE A 738 19.66 -21.57 -21.03
N PRO A 739 19.81 -22.82 -20.55
CA PRO A 739 18.67 -23.69 -20.28
C PRO A 739 17.75 -23.12 -19.19
N VAL A 740 18.29 -22.41 -18.19
CA VAL A 740 17.49 -21.72 -17.17
C VAL A 740 16.60 -20.65 -17.81
N ALA A 741 17.14 -19.80 -18.70
CA ALA A 741 16.35 -18.79 -19.40
C ALA A 741 15.26 -19.41 -20.29
N ILE A 742 15.58 -20.49 -21.03
CA ILE A 742 14.61 -21.23 -21.84
C ILE A 742 13.48 -21.80 -20.97
N ILE A 743 13.80 -22.41 -19.83
CA ILE A 743 12.82 -22.91 -18.86
C ILE A 743 11.95 -21.76 -18.33
N GLY A 744 12.54 -20.62 -17.98
CA GLY A 744 11.81 -19.43 -17.53
C GLY A 744 10.81 -18.93 -18.57
N LEU A 745 11.24 -18.78 -19.84
CA LEU A 745 10.37 -18.33 -20.95
C LEU A 745 9.21 -19.30 -21.19
N LEU A 746 9.51 -20.61 -21.25
CA LEU A 746 8.50 -21.65 -21.45
C LEU A 746 7.53 -21.72 -20.27
N GLY A 747 8.01 -21.66 -19.03
CA GLY A 747 7.17 -21.66 -17.82
C GLY A 747 6.23 -20.45 -17.74
N GLY A 748 6.70 -19.26 -18.15
CA GLY A 748 5.85 -18.08 -18.27
C GLY A 748 4.74 -18.23 -19.31
N PHE A 749 5.08 -18.70 -20.51
CA PHE A 749 4.11 -18.92 -21.59
C PHE A 749 3.11 -20.04 -21.26
N LEU A 750 3.58 -21.20 -20.81
CA LEU A 750 2.73 -22.35 -20.45
C LEU A 750 1.85 -22.03 -19.24
N GLY A 751 2.36 -21.31 -18.23
CA GLY A 751 1.59 -20.88 -17.08
C GLY A 751 0.48 -19.89 -17.45
N SER A 752 0.75 -18.99 -18.38
CA SER A 752 -0.26 -18.12 -18.97
C SER A 752 -1.31 -18.88 -19.79
N LEU A 753 -0.88 -19.81 -20.64
CA LEU A 753 -1.78 -20.65 -21.44
C LEU A 753 -2.70 -21.49 -20.55
N TYR A 754 -2.15 -22.08 -19.49
CA TYR A 754 -2.89 -22.80 -18.46
C TYR A 754 -3.96 -21.91 -17.81
N ASN A 755 -3.61 -20.70 -17.36
CA ASN A 755 -4.55 -19.73 -16.79
C ASN A 755 -5.71 -19.40 -17.76
N HIS A 756 -5.42 -19.20 -19.05
CA HIS A 756 -6.40 -18.86 -20.07
C HIS A 756 -7.37 -20.02 -20.37
N LEU A 757 -6.85 -21.24 -20.51
CA LEU A 757 -7.65 -22.45 -20.73
C LEU A 757 -8.50 -22.78 -19.50
N LEU A 758 -7.91 -22.70 -18.31
CA LEU A 758 -8.60 -22.97 -17.05
C LEU A 758 -9.75 -22.00 -16.81
N HIS A 759 -9.58 -20.71 -17.11
CA HIS A 759 -10.66 -19.71 -17.05
C HIS A 759 -11.88 -20.11 -17.90
N LYS A 760 -11.66 -20.64 -19.11
CA LYS A 760 -12.73 -21.15 -19.98
C LYS A 760 -13.39 -22.40 -19.39
N ILE A 761 -12.62 -23.35 -18.91
CA ILE A 761 -13.13 -24.59 -18.29
C ILE A 761 -13.97 -24.28 -17.06
N LEU A 762 -13.50 -23.38 -16.18
CA LEU A 762 -14.24 -22.94 -14.99
C LEU A 762 -15.58 -22.26 -15.34
N ARG A 763 -15.67 -21.53 -16.46
CA ARG A 763 -16.96 -21.01 -16.96
C ARG A 763 -17.90 -22.14 -17.37
N VAL A 764 -17.42 -23.13 -18.13
CA VAL A 764 -18.21 -24.32 -18.51
C VAL A 764 -18.66 -25.10 -17.28
N TYR A 765 -17.78 -25.32 -16.31
CA TYR A 765 -18.11 -25.99 -15.05
C TYR A 765 -19.15 -25.22 -14.25
N ASN A 766 -19.11 -23.88 -14.25
CA ASN A 766 -20.15 -23.07 -13.61
C ASN A 766 -21.53 -23.23 -14.29
N LEU A 767 -21.59 -23.32 -15.62
CA LEU A 767 -22.84 -23.63 -16.35
C LEU A 767 -23.38 -25.04 -16.01
N ILE A 768 -22.49 -26.05 -15.89
CA ILE A 768 -22.88 -27.40 -15.44
C ILE A 768 -23.37 -27.36 -13.99
N ASN A 769 -22.66 -26.63 -13.12
CA ASN A 769 -22.97 -26.49 -11.70
C ASN A 769 -24.31 -25.77 -11.44
N GLN A 770 -24.78 -24.92 -12.36
CA GLN A 770 -26.10 -24.30 -12.28
C GLN A 770 -27.24 -25.31 -12.47
N LYS A 771 -27.03 -26.44 -13.17
CA LYS A 771 -28.03 -27.51 -13.37
C LYS A 771 -28.32 -28.35 -12.11
N GLY A 772 -27.86 -27.93 -10.94
CA GLY A 772 -28.18 -28.54 -9.65
C GLY A 772 -27.16 -29.56 -9.14
N LYS A 773 -27.37 -30.03 -7.90
CA LYS A 773 -26.41 -30.84 -7.13
C LYS A 773 -25.94 -32.12 -7.83
N MET A 774 -26.86 -32.84 -8.50
CA MET A 774 -26.54 -34.09 -9.19
C MET A 774 -25.51 -33.90 -10.32
N HIS A 775 -25.62 -32.82 -11.10
CA HIS A 775 -24.67 -32.51 -12.16
C HIS A 775 -23.27 -32.20 -11.60
N LYS A 776 -23.17 -31.57 -10.41
CA LYS A 776 -21.88 -31.35 -9.71
C LYS A 776 -21.21 -32.67 -9.32
N LEU A 777 -22.00 -33.61 -8.79
CA LEU A 777 -21.51 -34.93 -8.40
C LEU A 777 -21.07 -35.74 -9.63
N LEU A 778 -21.91 -35.80 -10.67
CA LEU A 778 -21.59 -36.52 -11.91
C LEU A 778 -20.33 -35.97 -12.60
N LEU A 779 -20.10 -34.65 -12.56
CA LEU A 779 -18.87 -34.05 -13.07
C LEU A 779 -17.63 -34.53 -12.31
N SER A 780 -17.63 -34.44 -10.97
CA SER A 780 -16.50 -34.92 -10.14
C SER A 780 -16.21 -36.41 -10.34
N LEU A 781 -17.26 -37.23 -10.49
CA LEU A 781 -17.14 -38.68 -10.70
C LEU A 781 -16.67 -39.03 -12.11
N GLY A 782 -17.13 -38.31 -13.13
CA GLY A 782 -16.68 -38.47 -14.51
C GLY A 782 -15.20 -38.14 -14.68
N VAL A 783 -14.72 -37.06 -14.03
CA VAL A 783 -13.30 -36.73 -13.97
C VAL A 783 -12.51 -37.83 -13.24
N SER A 784 -12.98 -38.32 -12.10
CA SER A 784 -12.32 -39.43 -11.37
C SER A 784 -12.16 -40.70 -12.21
N LEU A 785 -13.20 -41.07 -12.97
CA LEU A 785 -13.17 -42.20 -13.90
C LEU A 785 -12.14 -41.97 -15.02
N PHE A 786 -12.15 -40.78 -15.65
CA PHE A 786 -11.19 -40.43 -16.70
C PHE A 786 -9.73 -40.45 -16.20
N THR A 787 -9.46 -39.86 -15.03
CA THR A 787 -8.14 -39.87 -14.39
C THR A 787 -7.68 -41.31 -14.11
N SER A 788 -8.56 -42.15 -13.58
CA SER A 788 -8.25 -43.57 -13.30
C SER A 788 -7.93 -44.37 -14.58
N ILE A 789 -8.67 -44.13 -15.66
CA ILE A 789 -8.41 -44.73 -16.98
C ILE A 789 -7.03 -44.31 -17.48
N CYS A 790 -6.73 -43.01 -17.49
CA CYS A 790 -5.46 -42.52 -18.02
C CYS A 790 -4.25 -43.01 -17.19
N GLN A 791 -4.31 -42.90 -15.86
CA GLN A 791 -3.22 -43.33 -14.97
C GLN A 791 -2.91 -44.83 -15.05
N TYR A 792 -3.92 -45.68 -15.25
CA TYR A 792 -3.71 -47.14 -15.35
C TYR A 792 -3.38 -47.59 -16.78
N SER A 793 -3.94 -46.95 -17.81
CA SER A 793 -3.80 -47.39 -19.20
C SER A 793 -2.57 -46.81 -19.92
N LEU A 794 -2.14 -45.58 -19.62
CA LEU A 794 -0.97 -44.98 -20.29
C LEU A 794 0.36 -45.70 -20.01
N PRO A 795 0.61 -46.30 -18.82
CA PRO A 795 1.81 -47.11 -18.58
C PRO A 795 2.04 -48.28 -19.56
N TYR A 796 1.00 -48.77 -20.26
CA TYR A 796 1.17 -49.77 -21.33
C TYR A 796 1.93 -49.24 -22.56
N LEU A 797 2.03 -47.91 -22.74
CA LEU A 797 2.80 -47.27 -23.79
C LEU A 797 4.28 -47.04 -23.40
N GLY A 798 4.60 -47.14 -22.10
CA GLY A 798 5.95 -47.01 -21.58
C GLY A 798 6.80 -48.25 -21.88
N GLN A 799 8.08 -48.06 -22.17
CA GLN A 799 9.02 -49.15 -22.40
C GLN A 799 9.60 -49.69 -21.08
N CYS A 800 10.04 -50.95 -21.10
CA CYS A 800 10.68 -51.57 -19.96
C CYS A 800 12.19 -51.29 -19.94
N THR A 801 12.67 -50.59 -18.91
CA THR A 801 14.08 -50.29 -18.71
C THR A 801 14.71 -51.29 -17.73
N PRO A 802 15.91 -51.84 -17.99
CA PRO A 802 16.58 -52.75 -17.06
C PRO A 802 17.02 -52.02 -15.78
N CYS A 803 16.88 -52.68 -14.63
CA CYS A 803 17.42 -52.21 -13.36
C CYS A 803 18.97 -52.19 -13.42
N ASN A 804 19.59 -51.01 -13.30
CA ASN A 804 21.04 -50.89 -13.21
C ASN A 804 21.52 -51.09 -11.75
N PRO A 805 22.42 -52.05 -11.46
CA PRO A 805 22.93 -52.27 -10.09
C PRO A 805 23.82 -51.14 -9.54
N SER A 806 24.21 -50.14 -10.34
CA SER A 806 25.03 -49.01 -9.89
C SER A 806 24.30 -47.95 -9.06
N PHE A 807 22.97 -48.00 -8.91
CA PHE A 807 22.22 -47.02 -8.11
C PHE A 807 22.38 -47.30 -6.59
N PRO A 808 22.91 -46.36 -5.79
CA PRO A 808 23.07 -46.58 -4.35
C PRO A 808 21.71 -46.61 -3.62
N GLY A 809 21.50 -47.62 -2.76
CA GLY A 809 20.53 -47.54 -1.67
C GLY A 809 19.08 -47.98 -1.94
N SER A 810 18.68 -48.31 -3.18
CA SER A 810 17.30 -48.79 -3.46
C SER A 810 17.26 -50.08 -4.28
N ALA A 811 16.58 -51.11 -3.76
CA ALA A 811 16.38 -52.37 -4.46
C ALA A 811 15.37 -52.21 -5.61
N CYS A 812 15.85 -52.31 -6.85
CA CYS A 812 15.02 -52.26 -8.05
C CYS A 812 14.52 -53.68 -8.42
N PRO A 813 13.20 -53.93 -8.60
CA PRO A 813 12.07 -53.00 -8.48
C PRO A 813 11.51 -52.90 -7.04
N THR A 814 11.04 -51.70 -6.65
CA THR A 814 10.48 -51.35 -5.32
C THR A 814 9.01 -51.78 -5.15
N ASN A 815 8.66 -52.98 -5.61
CA ASN A 815 7.29 -53.50 -5.66
C ASN A 815 6.76 -53.94 -4.28
N GLY A 816 6.50 -52.99 -3.39
CA GLY A 816 5.93 -53.23 -2.06
C GLY A 816 6.32 -52.23 -0.97
N ARG A 817 7.15 -51.22 -1.31
CA ARG A 817 7.54 -50.10 -0.46
C ARG A 817 7.51 -48.79 -1.28
N SER A 818 7.75 -47.65 -0.63
CA SER A 818 8.08 -46.40 -1.31
C SER A 818 9.38 -46.54 -2.13
N GLY A 819 9.57 -45.68 -3.14
CA GLY A 819 10.76 -45.63 -3.99
C GLY A 819 10.51 -45.84 -5.49
N ASN A 820 11.52 -45.50 -6.29
CA ASN A 820 11.40 -45.01 -7.66
C ASN A 820 11.20 -46.06 -8.78
N PHE A 821 11.13 -47.37 -8.50
CA PHE A 821 11.19 -48.39 -9.55
C PHE A 821 9.99 -49.33 -9.53
N LYS A 822 8.90 -48.95 -10.21
CA LYS A 822 7.69 -49.78 -10.31
C LYS A 822 7.75 -50.71 -11.54
N GLN A 823 7.49 -51.99 -11.32
CA GLN A 823 7.36 -52.96 -12.41
C GLN A 823 5.90 -53.01 -12.87
N PHE A 824 5.65 -52.68 -14.13
CA PHE A 824 4.34 -52.76 -14.75
C PHE A 824 4.48 -53.33 -16.16
N ASN A 825 3.84 -54.48 -16.43
CA ASN A 825 3.92 -55.18 -17.71
C ASN A 825 5.36 -55.42 -18.23
N CYS A 826 6.30 -55.65 -17.30
CA CYS A 826 7.73 -55.81 -17.61
C CYS A 826 8.30 -57.13 -17.06
N PRO A 827 9.32 -57.72 -17.71
CA PRO A 827 10.02 -58.90 -17.20
C PRO A 827 10.70 -58.63 -15.85
N LYS A 828 11.01 -59.69 -15.10
CA LYS A 828 11.70 -59.59 -13.80
C LYS A 828 13.03 -58.86 -13.96
N GLY A 829 13.34 -57.94 -13.03
CA GLY A 829 14.55 -57.10 -13.09
C GLY A 829 14.47 -55.91 -14.05
N HIS A 830 13.29 -55.60 -14.60
CA HIS A 830 13.02 -54.37 -15.34
C HIS A 830 11.93 -53.54 -14.63
N TYR A 831 11.92 -52.23 -14.86
CA TYR A 831 10.90 -51.30 -14.39
C TYR A 831 10.28 -50.55 -15.58
N ASN A 832 9.12 -49.93 -15.35
CA ASN A 832 8.43 -49.08 -16.32
C ASN A 832 8.45 -47.65 -15.76
N ASP A 833 9.14 -46.75 -16.45
CA ASP A 833 9.43 -45.40 -15.99
C ASP A 833 8.15 -44.52 -15.90
N LEU A 834 7.23 -44.70 -16.85
CA LEU A 834 5.92 -44.06 -16.83
C LEU A 834 5.04 -44.61 -15.69
N ALA A 835 5.11 -45.90 -15.39
CA ALA A 835 4.41 -46.50 -14.24
C ALA A 835 4.97 -46.01 -12.90
N THR A 836 6.28 -45.75 -12.81
CA THR A 836 6.93 -45.12 -11.64
C THR A 836 6.33 -43.74 -11.32
N LEU A 837 5.92 -42.98 -12.35
CA LEU A 837 5.32 -41.66 -12.19
C LEU A 837 3.79 -41.73 -11.98
N LEU A 838 3.07 -42.60 -12.71
CA LEU A 838 1.60 -42.63 -12.72
C LEU A 838 0.96 -43.57 -11.68
N LEU A 839 1.67 -44.59 -11.20
CA LEU A 839 1.21 -45.51 -10.15
C LEU A 839 1.86 -45.23 -8.78
N ALA A 840 2.06 -43.94 -8.51
CA ALA A 840 2.56 -43.40 -7.25
C ALA A 840 1.51 -42.48 -6.60
N THR A 841 1.77 -41.99 -5.39
CA THR A 841 1.06 -40.80 -4.90
C THR A 841 1.59 -39.57 -5.66
N ASN A 842 0.82 -38.49 -5.77
CA ASN A 842 1.32 -37.28 -6.44
C ASN A 842 2.56 -36.69 -5.72
N ASP A 843 2.64 -36.79 -4.39
CA ASP A 843 3.82 -36.36 -3.61
C ASP A 843 5.04 -37.27 -3.91
N ASP A 844 4.85 -38.59 -4.01
CA ASP A 844 5.90 -39.52 -4.46
C ASP A 844 6.30 -39.27 -5.92
N ALA A 845 5.36 -38.91 -6.79
CA ALA A 845 5.67 -38.57 -8.18
C ALA A 845 6.57 -37.33 -8.26
N VAL A 846 6.35 -36.32 -7.40
CA VAL A 846 7.27 -35.17 -7.24
C VAL A 846 8.64 -35.62 -6.77
N ARG A 847 8.74 -36.48 -5.75
CA ARG A 847 10.03 -37.01 -5.27
C ARG A 847 10.76 -37.81 -6.35
N ASN A 848 10.04 -38.67 -7.08
CA ASN A 848 10.56 -39.50 -8.15
C ASN A 848 11.10 -38.66 -9.32
N ILE A 849 10.42 -37.57 -9.71
CA ILE A 849 10.86 -36.71 -10.83
C ILE A 849 11.87 -35.64 -10.42
N PHE A 850 12.02 -35.35 -9.12
CA PHE A 850 13.10 -34.54 -8.55
C PHE A 850 14.34 -35.36 -8.15
N SER A 851 14.34 -36.69 -8.38
CA SER A 851 15.51 -37.54 -8.18
C SER A 851 16.73 -36.98 -8.92
N THR A 852 17.90 -37.00 -8.27
CA THR A 852 19.17 -36.50 -8.80
C THR A 852 20.14 -37.64 -9.11
N ASN A 853 21.14 -37.37 -9.96
CA ASN A 853 22.05 -38.36 -10.55
C ASN A 853 21.36 -39.47 -11.37
N THR A 854 20.13 -39.23 -11.80
CA THR A 854 19.23 -40.19 -12.48
C THR A 854 19.00 -39.84 -13.95
N SER A 855 20.09 -39.49 -14.65
CA SER A 855 20.08 -39.07 -16.07
C SER A 855 19.56 -40.11 -17.06
N THR A 856 19.42 -41.38 -16.66
CA THR A 856 18.92 -42.50 -17.46
C THR A 856 17.67 -43.18 -16.87
N GLU A 857 17.05 -42.59 -15.83
CA GLU A 857 15.86 -43.16 -15.16
C GLU A 857 14.57 -43.01 -15.98
N TYR A 858 14.48 -41.99 -16.83
CA TYR A 858 13.29 -41.68 -17.62
C TYR A 858 13.60 -41.49 -19.09
N GLN A 859 12.78 -42.09 -19.96
CA GLN A 859 12.82 -41.89 -21.40
C GLN A 859 12.14 -40.56 -21.78
N PRO A 860 12.61 -39.84 -22.82
CA PRO A 860 11.96 -38.62 -23.30
C PRO A 860 10.49 -38.82 -23.68
N LEU A 861 10.13 -39.97 -24.26
CA LEU A 861 8.74 -40.28 -24.63
C LEU A 861 7.82 -40.38 -23.40
N SER A 862 8.27 -41.09 -22.35
CA SER A 862 7.53 -41.20 -21.09
C SER A 862 7.34 -39.84 -20.42
N LEU A 863 8.36 -38.97 -20.44
CA LEU A 863 8.24 -37.59 -19.93
C LEU A 863 7.28 -36.72 -20.75
N VAL A 864 7.24 -36.86 -22.08
CA VAL A 864 6.26 -36.17 -22.94
C VAL A 864 4.84 -36.65 -22.65
N ILE A 865 4.61 -37.96 -22.52
CA ILE A 865 3.30 -38.52 -22.16
C ILE A 865 2.86 -38.02 -20.78
N PHE A 866 3.77 -38.06 -19.79
CA PHE A 866 3.53 -37.54 -18.44
C PHE A 866 3.18 -36.05 -18.46
N PHE A 867 3.98 -35.21 -19.12
CA PHE A 867 3.74 -33.78 -19.24
C PHE A 867 2.38 -33.47 -19.86
N LEU A 868 2.06 -34.07 -21.01
CA LEU A 868 0.78 -33.85 -21.70
C LEU A 868 -0.40 -34.35 -20.88
N LEU A 869 -0.25 -35.46 -20.17
CA LEU A 869 -1.28 -35.97 -19.26
C LEU A 869 -1.57 -34.97 -18.15
N TYR A 870 -0.55 -34.48 -17.43
CA TYR A 870 -0.74 -33.52 -16.33
C TYR A 870 -1.20 -32.14 -16.82
N CYS A 871 -0.88 -31.74 -18.06
CA CYS A 871 -1.53 -30.58 -18.70
C CYS A 871 -3.06 -30.76 -18.79
N VAL A 872 -3.53 -31.94 -19.22
CA VAL A 872 -4.96 -32.23 -19.35
C VAL A 872 -5.62 -32.43 -17.99
N LEU A 873 -5.03 -33.26 -17.12
CA LEU A 873 -5.58 -33.58 -15.80
C LEU A 873 -5.66 -32.34 -14.91
N GLY A 874 -4.63 -31.49 -14.88
CA GLY A 874 -4.62 -30.27 -14.07
C GLY A 874 -5.65 -29.24 -14.54
N LEU A 875 -6.00 -29.24 -15.83
CA LEU A 875 -7.06 -28.39 -16.39
C LEU A 875 -8.47 -28.89 -16.07
N ILE A 876 -8.73 -30.20 -16.13
CA ILE A 876 -10.08 -30.76 -15.92
C ILE A 876 -10.38 -31.09 -14.44
N THR A 877 -9.37 -31.37 -13.63
CA THR A 877 -9.54 -31.74 -12.21
C THR A 877 -9.80 -30.52 -11.35
N PHE A 878 -9.24 -29.36 -11.71
CA PHE A 878 -9.50 -28.14 -10.96
C PHE A 878 -10.92 -27.61 -11.20
N GLY A 879 -11.59 -27.19 -10.12
CA GLY A 879 -12.95 -26.65 -10.17
C GLY A 879 -14.08 -27.68 -10.06
N ILE A 880 -13.78 -28.98 -9.97
CA ILE A 880 -14.76 -30.00 -9.55
C ILE A 880 -15.15 -29.79 -8.08
N ALA A 881 -16.26 -30.40 -7.64
CA ALA A 881 -16.86 -30.13 -6.33
C ALA A 881 -16.19 -30.88 -5.15
N VAL A 882 -14.86 -30.80 -5.04
CA VAL A 882 -14.05 -31.36 -3.94
C VAL A 882 -13.02 -30.33 -3.43
N PRO A 883 -12.40 -30.51 -2.24
CA PRO A 883 -11.28 -29.68 -1.82
C PRO A 883 -10.07 -29.96 -2.72
N SER A 884 -9.48 -28.91 -3.31
CA SER A 884 -8.44 -29.04 -4.33
C SER A 884 -7.44 -27.89 -4.27
N GLY A 885 -6.16 -28.20 -4.19
CA GLY A 885 -5.05 -27.24 -4.27
C GLY A 885 -4.36 -27.27 -5.64
N LEU A 886 -3.97 -26.09 -6.13
CA LEU A 886 -3.35 -25.88 -7.45
C LEU A 886 -1.83 -26.13 -7.50
N PHE A 887 -1.17 -26.16 -6.34
CA PHE A 887 0.29 -26.28 -6.26
C PHE A 887 0.82 -27.54 -6.93
N LEU A 888 0.27 -28.70 -6.56
CA LEU A 888 0.78 -30.01 -6.96
C LEU A 888 0.64 -30.31 -8.48
N PRO A 889 -0.51 -30.03 -9.13
CA PRO A 889 -0.63 -30.16 -10.60
C PRO A 889 0.38 -29.28 -11.36
N ILE A 890 0.58 -28.04 -10.90
CA ILE A 890 1.51 -27.10 -11.54
C ILE A 890 2.96 -27.54 -11.30
N ILE A 891 3.30 -28.07 -10.12
CA ILE A 891 4.63 -28.64 -9.85
C ILE A 891 4.90 -29.86 -10.76
N LEU A 892 3.95 -30.78 -10.90
CA LEU A 892 4.10 -31.99 -11.74
C LEU A 892 4.16 -31.67 -13.24
N MET A 893 3.30 -30.75 -13.72
CA MET A 893 3.38 -30.24 -15.09
C MET A 893 4.72 -29.55 -15.35
N GLY A 894 5.23 -28.77 -14.38
CA GLY A 894 6.46 -28.01 -14.53
C GLY A 894 7.72 -28.87 -14.48
N SER A 895 7.75 -29.86 -13.58
CA SER A 895 8.86 -30.80 -13.46
C SER A 895 8.98 -31.71 -14.68
N GLY A 896 7.85 -32.11 -15.28
CA GLY A 896 7.80 -32.87 -16.53
C GLY A 896 8.58 -32.21 -17.67
N TYR A 897 8.25 -30.95 -18.01
CA TYR A 897 8.97 -30.26 -19.09
C TYR A 897 10.37 -29.79 -18.66
N GLY A 898 10.58 -29.39 -17.40
CA GLY A 898 11.91 -29.00 -16.89
C GLY A 898 12.93 -30.14 -17.02
N ARG A 899 12.54 -31.36 -16.65
CA ARG A 899 13.37 -32.56 -16.81
C ARG A 899 13.59 -32.93 -18.27
N LEU A 900 12.56 -32.77 -19.13
CA LEU A 900 12.67 -32.98 -20.57
C LEU A 900 13.67 -32.02 -21.23
N ILE A 901 13.62 -30.73 -20.90
CA ILE A 901 14.60 -29.74 -21.38
C ILE A 901 16.01 -30.10 -20.87
N GLY A 902 16.16 -30.58 -19.63
CA GLY A 902 17.44 -31.05 -19.11
C GLY A 902 18.03 -32.26 -19.85
N LEU A 903 17.20 -33.17 -20.36
CA LEU A 903 17.67 -34.26 -21.23
C LEU A 903 18.09 -33.74 -22.61
N LEU A 904 17.34 -32.79 -23.19
CA LEU A 904 17.62 -32.21 -24.50
C LEU A 904 18.87 -31.30 -24.50
N MET A 905 19.11 -30.58 -23.40
CA MET A 905 20.21 -29.62 -23.25
C MET A 905 21.48 -30.22 -22.63
N ARG A 906 21.50 -31.54 -22.38
CA ARG A 906 22.68 -32.28 -21.88
C ARG A 906 24.01 -32.00 -22.61
N PRO A 907 24.06 -31.72 -23.93
CA PRO A 907 25.31 -31.35 -24.60
C PRO A 907 25.85 -29.94 -24.26
N TYR A 908 25.04 -29.09 -23.62
CA TYR A 908 25.30 -27.66 -23.41
C TYR A 908 25.36 -27.24 -21.93
N SER A 909 24.98 -28.13 -21.01
CA SER A 909 24.87 -27.85 -19.58
C SER A 909 25.12 -29.12 -18.76
N ASP A 910 25.97 -28.99 -17.75
CA ASP A 910 26.30 -30.05 -16.80
C ASP A 910 25.33 -30.10 -15.59
N LEU A 911 24.27 -29.27 -15.59
CA LEU A 911 23.26 -29.27 -14.53
C LEU A 911 22.53 -30.62 -14.44
N ASP A 912 22.32 -31.08 -13.22
CA ASP A 912 21.53 -32.27 -12.92
C ASP A 912 20.08 -32.13 -13.42
N GLN A 913 19.52 -33.20 -14.00
CA GLN A 913 18.20 -33.15 -14.63
C GLN A 913 17.06 -33.07 -13.59
N GLY A 914 17.27 -33.55 -12.37
CA GLY A 914 16.36 -33.34 -11.24
C GLY A 914 16.34 -31.88 -10.80
N LEU A 915 17.49 -31.20 -10.79
CA LEU A 915 17.55 -29.75 -10.54
C LEU A 915 16.79 -28.95 -11.61
N LEU A 916 16.96 -29.28 -12.89
CA LEU A 916 16.22 -28.65 -13.99
C LEU A 916 14.71 -28.93 -13.91
N ALA A 917 14.30 -30.08 -13.36
CA ALA A 917 12.90 -30.36 -13.03
C ALA A 917 12.36 -29.42 -11.93
N VAL A 918 13.14 -29.16 -10.87
CA VAL A 918 12.78 -28.18 -9.82
C VAL A 918 12.63 -26.77 -10.41
N LEU A 919 13.52 -26.36 -11.32
CA LEU A 919 13.42 -25.06 -12.00
C LEU A 919 12.23 -24.97 -12.97
N GLY A 920 11.86 -26.07 -13.62
CA GLY A 920 10.64 -26.17 -14.44
C GLY A 920 9.36 -26.02 -13.62
N ALA A 921 9.31 -26.63 -12.44
CA ALA A 921 8.23 -26.42 -11.47
C ALA A 921 8.16 -24.97 -10.98
N ALA A 922 9.29 -24.39 -10.57
CA ALA A 922 9.38 -23.02 -10.07
C ALA A 922 8.92 -21.98 -11.10
N SER A 923 9.45 -22.04 -12.32
CA SER A 923 9.13 -21.11 -13.41
C SER A 923 7.68 -21.16 -13.87
N LEU A 924 7.07 -22.35 -13.89
CA LEU A 924 5.66 -22.52 -14.23
C LEU A 924 4.73 -22.02 -13.12
N MET A 925 5.11 -22.22 -11.86
CA MET A 925 4.44 -21.60 -10.71
C MET A 925 4.53 -20.07 -10.77
N ALA A 926 5.69 -19.50 -11.12
CA ALA A 926 5.79 -18.06 -11.36
C ALA A 926 4.92 -17.60 -12.54
N GLY A 927 4.89 -18.34 -13.66
CA GLY A 927 4.07 -18.03 -14.83
C GLY A 927 2.55 -18.04 -14.56
N SER A 928 2.06 -19.00 -13.78
CA SER A 928 0.62 -19.16 -13.46
C SER A 928 0.17 -18.40 -12.21
N MET A 929 0.91 -18.52 -11.10
CA MET A 929 0.54 -17.94 -9.80
C MET A 929 1.14 -16.54 -9.55
N ARG A 930 2.22 -16.14 -10.24
CA ARG A 930 2.98 -14.88 -10.05
C ARG A 930 3.71 -14.71 -8.72
N MET A 931 3.79 -15.78 -7.93
CA MET A 931 4.63 -15.88 -6.73
C MET A 931 6.12 -15.79 -7.08
N THR A 932 6.88 -15.01 -6.31
CA THR A 932 8.32 -14.85 -6.50
C THR A 932 9.15 -15.03 -5.24
N VAL A 933 9.11 -14.08 -4.31
CA VAL A 933 10.05 -14.04 -3.18
C VAL A 933 9.76 -15.16 -2.19
N SER A 934 8.49 -15.34 -1.84
CA SER A 934 8.03 -16.47 -1.01
C SER A 934 8.38 -17.81 -1.63
N LEU A 935 8.18 -17.97 -2.94
CA LEU A 935 8.46 -19.22 -3.65
C LEU A 935 9.96 -19.53 -3.69
N CYS A 936 10.80 -18.52 -3.95
CA CYS A 936 12.25 -18.65 -3.88
C CYS A 936 12.71 -19.11 -2.50
N VAL A 937 12.15 -18.53 -1.42
CA VAL A 937 12.49 -18.90 -0.05
C VAL A 937 11.94 -20.28 0.34
N ILE A 938 10.76 -20.69 -0.16
CA ILE A 938 10.25 -22.06 0.01
C ILE A 938 11.22 -23.07 -0.62
N PHE A 939 11.67 -22.85 -1.86
CA PHE A 939 12.68 -23.72 -2.48
C PHE A 939 14.03 -23.68 -1.75
N LEU A 940 14.43 -22.53 -1.19
CA LEU A 940 15.64 -22.40 -0.37
C LEU A 940 15.57 -23.25 0.90
N GLU A 941 14.48 -23.14 1.67
CA GLU A 941 14.27 -23.88 2.93
C GLU A 941 14.15 -25.40 2.70
N LEU A 942 13.64 -25.83 1.54
CA LEU A 942 13.52 -27.24 1.15
C LEU A 942 14.78 -27.85 0.53
N THR A 943 15.63 -27.04 -0.11
CA THR A 943 16.90 -27.49 -0.71
C THR A 943 18.08 -27.34 0.25
N ASN A 944 17.96 -26.47 1.26
CA ASN A 944 19.03 -26.11 2.21
C ASN A 944 20.35 -25.71 1.52
N ASN A 945 20.30 -25.24 0.26
CA ASN A 945 21.47 -24.88 -0.53
C ASN A 945 21.35 -23.44 -1.05
N LEU A 946 22.07 -22.53 -0.39
CA LEU A 946 22.08 -21.10 -0.74
C LEU A 946 22.62 -20.81 -2.16
N LEU A 947 23.43 -21.71 -2.74
CA LEU A 947 23.98 -21.53 -4.09
C LEU A 947 22.90 -21.64 -5.18
N LEU A 948 21.76 -22.27 -4.90
CA LEU A 948 20.65 -22.39 -5.85
C LEU A 948 19.80 -21.10 -5.96
N LEU A 949 19.93 -20.19 -4.99
CA LEU A 949 19.11 -18.96 -4.91
C LEU A 949 19.22 -18.06 -6.15
N PRO A 950 20.41 -17.77 -6.74
CA PRO A 950 20.48 -16.90 -7.90
C PRO A 950 19.79 -17.48 -9.15
N ILE A 951 19.97 -18.78 -9.41
CA ILE A 951 19.34 -19.46 -10.55
C ILE A 951 17.81 -19.53 -10.38
N THR A 952 17.33 -19.87 -9.19
CA THR A 952 15.89 -19.88 -8.91
C THR A 952 15.28 -18.49 -9.03
N MET A 953 15.94 -17.44 -8.53
CA MET A 953 15.47 -16.06 -8.73
C MET A 953 15.39 -15.68 -10.22
N ILE A 954 16.41 -16.00 -11.02
CA ILE A 954 16.40 -15.73 -12.47
C ILE A 954 15.21 -16.44 -13.14
N VAL A 955 15.02 -17.74 -12.88
CA VAL A 955 13.93 -18.52 -13.52
C VAL A 955 12.54 -18.02 -13.13
N LEU A 956 12.37 -17.61 -11.86
CA LEU A 956 11.12 -17.07 -11.32
C LEU A 956 10.81 -15.69 -11.91
N LEU A 957 11.81 -14.80 -12.01
CA LEU A 957 11.63 -13.45 -12.56
C LEU A 957 11.30 -13.49 -14.05
N ILE A 958 11.97 -14.33 -14.84
CA ILE A 958 11.64 -14.52 -16.27
C ILE A 958 10.22 -15.08 -16.42
N GLY A 959 9.89 -16.17 -15.69
CA GLY A 959 8.58 -16.81 -15.75
C GLY A 959 7.43 -15.87 -15.37
N LYS A 960 7.58 -15.09 -14.29
CA LYS A 960 6.60 -14.07 -13.89
C LYS A 960 6.46 -12.98 -14.95
N THR A 961 7.57 -12.42 -15.44
CA THR A 961 7.56 -11.30 -16.40
C THR A 961 6.86 -11.68 -17.70
N VAL A 962 7.17 -12.85 -18.26
CA VAL A 962 6.49 -13.37 -19.44
C VAL A 962 5.01 -13.62 -19.17
N GLY A 963 4.65 -14.16 -18.00
CA GLY A 963 3.24 -14.34 -17.62
C GLY A 963 2.46 -13.02 -17.54
N ASP A 964 3.05 -11.99 -16.93
CA ASP A 964 2.45 -10.65 -16.74
C ASP A 964 2.08 -9.97 -18.07
N CYS A 965 2.77 -10.28 -19.17
CA CYS A 965 2.43 -9.78 -20.50
C CYS A 965 1.08 -10.27 -21.07
N PHE A 966 0.53 -11.38 -20.56
CA PHE A 966 -0.63 -12.05 -21.19
C PHE A 966 -1.91 -12.04 -20.35
N ASN A 967 -1.84 -12.37 -19.05
CA ASN A 967 -3.02 -12.46 -18.18
C ASN A 967 -2.65 -12.32 -16.69
N PRO A 968 -3.60 -11.97 -15.79
CA PRO A 968 -3.35 -11.91 -14.35
C PRO A 968 -3.13 -13.30 -13.72
N SER A 969 -2.78 -13.32 -12.42
CA SER A 969 -2.57 -14.57 -11.67
C SER A 969 -3.82 -15.44 -11.65
N ILE A 970 -3.62 -16.76 -11.52
CA ILE A 970 -4.72 -17.73 -11.37
C ILE A 970 -5.65 -17.41 -10.20
N TYR A 971 -5.12 -16.91 -9.08
CA TYR A 971 -5.92 -16.59 -7.90
C TYR A 971 -6.81 -15.37 -8.14
N ASP A 972 -6.33 -14.37 -8.87
CA ASP A 972 -7.11 -13.17 -9.20
C ASP A 972 -8.20 -13.50 -10.24
N ILE A 973 -7.91 -14.37 -11.22
CA ILE A 973 -8.91 -14.93 -12.13
C ILE A 973 -10.04 -15.63 -11.33
N ILE A 974 -9.69 -16.46 -10.35
CA ILE A 974 -10.68 -17.15 -9.51
C ILE A 974 -11.48 -16.17 -8.63
N LEU A 975 -10.84 -15.13 -8.06
CA LEU A 975 -11.52 -14.05 -7.33
C LEU A 975 -12.58 -13.37 -8.20
N HIS A 976 -12.24 -13.00 -9.43
CA HIS A 976 -13.16 -12.35 -10.37
C HIS A 976 -14.29 -13.28 -10.83
N LEU A 977 -14.00 -14.56 -11.11
CA LEU A 977 -14.99 -15.58 -11.47
C LEU A 977 -16.00 -15.83 -10.34
N LYS A 978 -15.54 -15.85 -9.08
CA LYS A 978 -16.42 -15.93 -7.90
C LYS A 978 -17.22 -14.65 -7.66
N GLY A 979 -16.80 -13.53 -8.25
CA GLY A 979 -17.47 -12.23 -8.12
C GLY A 979 -17.18 -11.49 -6.81
N LEU A 980 -16.14 -11.91 -6.07
CA LEU A 980 -15.76 -11.28 -4.82
C LEU A 980 -15.34 -9.81 -5.08
N PRO A 981 -15.76 -8.85 -4.22
CA PRO A 981 -15.49 -7.42 -4.42
C PRO A 981 -14.07 -7.01 -4.01
N PHE A 982 -13.06 -7.70 -4.54
CA PHE A 982 -11.65 -7.37 -4.30
C PHE A 982 -11.31 -5.97 -4.83
N LEU A 983 -10.53 -5.23 -4.04
CA LEU A 983 -9.88 -3.97 -4.40
C LEU A 983 -8.39 -4.22 -4.58
N ASP A 984 -7.87 -3.94 -5.77
CA ASP A 984 -6.46 -4.11 -6.13
C ASP A 984 -5.54 -3.10 -5.43
N ALA A 985 -4.23 -3.36 -5.45
CA ALA A 985 -3.24 -2.50 -4.78
C ALA A 985 -2.95 -1.21 -5.56
N ASN A 986 -2.92 -1.32 -6.89
CA ASN A 986 -2.62 -0.20 -7.78
C ASN A 986 -3.93 0.35 -8.34
N PRO A 987 -4.24 1.66 -8.15
CA PRO A 987 -5.37 2.28 -8.83
C PRO A 987 -5.11 2.35 -10.34
N GLU A 988 -6.17 2.26 -11.13
CA GLU A 988 -6.08 2.44 -12.58
C GLU A 988 -5.69 3.88 -12.95
N THR A 989 -5.02 4.06 -14.09
CA THR A 989 -4.48 5.36 -14.54
C THR A 989 -5.55 6.45 -14.58
N TRP A 990 -6.70 6.16 -15.18
CA TRP A 990 -7.84 7.08 -15.31
C TRP A 990 -8.49 7.46 -13.98
N MET A 991 -8.31 6.69 -12.89
CA MET A 991 -8.84 7.05 -11.55
C MET A 991 -8.15 8.29 -10.96
N ARG A 992 -7.04 8.74 -11.56
CA ARG A 992 -6.37 10.00 -11.19
C ARG A 992 -7.11 11.24 -11.71
N ASN A 993 -7.94 11.07 -12.74
CA ASN A 993 -8.61 12.16 -13.45
C ASN A 993 -10.04 12.45 -12.92
N ILE A 994 -10.56 11.60 -12.02
CA ILE A 994 -11.86 11.79 -11.36
C ILE A 994 -11.62 12.17 -9.91
N THR A 995 -12.42 13.09 -9.39
CA THR A 995 -12.50 13.46 -7.97
C THR A 995 -13.48 12.58 -7.20
N VAL A 996 -13.34 12.54 -5.88
CA VAL A 996 -14.30 11.84 -5.01
C VAL A 996 -15.64 12.59 -4.89
N GLY A 997 -15.64 13.91 -5.10
CA GLY A 997 -16.86 14.73 -5.20
C GLY A 997 -17.76 14.31 -6.36
N GLU A 998 -17.22 14.19 -7.58
CA GLU A 998 -17.99 13.70 -8.74
C GLU A 998 -18.57 12.30 -8.49
N LEU A 999 -17.83 11.43 -7.78
CA LEU A 999 -18.29 10.10 -7.38
C LEU A 999 -19.36 10.13 -6.26
N ALA A 1000 -19.43 11.20 -5.46
CA ALA A 1000 -20.51 11.46 -4.51
C ALA A 1000 -21.78 11.95 -5.24
N ASP A 1001 -21.64 12.88 -6.19
CA ASP A 1001 -22.75 13.42 -6.98
C ASP A 1001 -23.47 12.34 -7.81
N ALA A 1002 -22.74 11.30 -8.22
CA ALA A 1002 -23.29 10.12 -8.89
C ALA A 1002 -24.10 9.17 -7.97
N LYS A 1003 -24.29 9.51 -6.70
CA LYS A 1003 -24.96 8.67 -5.68
C LYS A 1003 -26.15 9.39 -5.03
N PRO A 1004 -27.13 8.65 -4.47
CA PRO A 1004 -28.16 9.24 -3.62
C PRO A 1004 -27.55 9.96 -2.40
N ALA A 1005 -28.20 11.04 -1.96
CA ALA A 1005 -27.79 11.83 -0.81
C ALA A 1005 -27.56 10.98 0.45
N VAL A 1006 -26.56 11.36 1.25
CA VAL A 1006 -26.14 10.63 2.44
C VAL A 1006 -27.24 10.67 3.52
N VAL A 1007 -27.57 9.51 4.07
CA VAL A 1007 -28.48 9.40 5.22
C VAL A 1007 -27.67 9.65 6.50
N THR A 1008 -27.90 10.80 7.12
CA THR A 1008 -27.31 11.21 8.41
C THR A 1008 -28.29 11.00 9.57
N LEU A 1009 -27.77 10.93 10.79
CA LEU A 1009 -28.51 10.92 12.05
C LEU A 1009 -28.05 12.09 12.92
N ARG A 1010 -28.90 12.56 13.84
CA ARG A 1010 -28.52 13.61 14.80
C ARG A 1010 -27.80 13.04 16.02
N GLY A 1011 -26.96 13.82 16.70
CA GLY A 1011 -26.36 13.41 17.98
C GLY A 1011 -27.40 13.08 19.06
N LEU A 1012 -28.52 13.82 19.09
CA LEU A 1012 -29.73 13.48 19.86
C LEU A 1012 -30.89 13.19 18.89
N GLU A 1013 -31.14 11.91 18.62
CA GLU A 1013 -32.06 11.46 17.57
C GLU A 1013 -33.31 10.77 18.15
N LYS A 1014 -34.44 10.84 17.43
CA LYS A 1014 -35.66 10.13 17.85
C LYS A 1014 -35.59 8.62 17.55
N VAL A 1015 -36.10 7.80 18.45
CA VAL A 1015 -36.20 6.33 18.26
C VAL A 1015 -36.97 5.98 16.98
N SER A 1016 -38.07 6.69 16.71
CA SER A 1016 -38.83 6.58 15.45
C SER A 1016 -37.96 6.75 14.21
N ARG A 1017 -37.08 7.77 14.18
CA ARG A 1017 -36.20 8.06 13.04
C ARG A 1017 -35.12 6.99 12.88
N ILE A 1018 -34.53 6.50 13.98
CA ILE A 1018 -33.57 5.39 13.95
C ILE A 1018 -34.23 4.13 13.37
N VAL A 1019 -35.43 3.77 13.84
CA VAL A 1019 -36.18 2.60 13.34
C VAL A 1019 -36.57 2.75 11.87
N GLU A 1020 -36.97 3.95 11.44
CA GLU A 1020 -37.26 4.27 10.04
C GLU A 1020 -36.02 4.07 9.15
N VAL A 1021 -34.89 4.71 9.50
CA VAL A 1021 -33.63 4.60 8.74
C VAL A 1021 -33.14 3.16 8.65
N LEU A 1022 -33.22 2.40 9.75
CA LEU A 1022 -32.79 1.01 9.78
C LEU A 1022 -33.73 0.06 8.99
N LYS A 1023 -35.02 0.39 8.83
CA LYS A 1023 -35.96 -0.38 7.99
C LYS A 1023 -35.86 -0.02 6.52
N ASN A 1024 -35.66 1.26 6.21
CA ASN A 1024 -35.65 1.77 4.84
C ASN A 1024 -34.27 1.63 4.17
N THR A 1025 -33.19 1.44 4.93
CA THR A 1025 -31.83 1.30 4.39
C THR A 1025 -31.13 0.02 4.84
N THR A 1026 -30.31 -0.53 3.95
CA THR A 1026 -29.38 -1.63 4.24
C THR A 1026 -27.97 -1.13 4.61
N HIS A 1027 -27.81 0.17 4.89
CA HIS A 1027 -26.52 0.78 5.18
C HIS A 1027 -26.01 0.34 6.56
N ASN A 1028 -24.68 0.20 6.67
CA ASN A 1028 -24.01 -0.31 7.88
C ASN A 1028 -23.27 0.76 8.69
N GLY A 1029 -23.15 1.98 8.17
CA GLY A 1029 -22.59 3.14 8.87
C GLY A 1029 -23.35 4.42 8.49
N PHE A 1030 -23.54 5.31 9.46
CA PHE A 1030 -24.31 6.55 9.34
C PHE A 1030 -23.51 7.71 9.97
N PRO A 1031 -23.30 8.84 9.27
CA PRO A 1031 -22.67 10.00 9.88
C PRO A 1031 -23.61 10.63 10.92
N VAL A 1032 -23.05 10.99 12.06
CA VAL A 1032 -23.74 11.69 13.15
C VAL A 1032 -23.40 13.17 13.04
N VAL A 1033 -24.43 14.01 12.93
CA VAL A 1033 -24.31 15.46 12.78
C VAL A 1033 -24.98 16.20 13.93
N ASP A 1034 -24.34 17.26 14.41
CA ASP A 1034 -24.88 18.12 15.46
C ASP A 1034 -25.37 19.45 14.87
N SER A 1035 -26.61 19.80 15.18
CA SER A 1035 -27.28 21.04 14.71
C SER A 1035 -27.41 22.12 15.78
N ASP A 1036 -27.09 21.79 17.04
CA ASP A 1036 -27.52 22.55 18.22
C ASP A 1036 -26.31 23.02 19.08
N ALA A 1037 -25.21 23.40 18.44
CA ALA A 1037 -24.06 23.99 19.14
C ALA A 1037 -24.43 25.38 19.70
N VAL A 1038 -24.63 25.46 21.01
CA VAL A 1038 -25.07 26.70 21.73
C VAL A 1038 -24.06 27.84 21.61
N VAL A 1039 -22.79 27.54 21.34
CA VAL A 1039 -21.74 28.51 21.05
C VAL A 1039 -20.94 27.97 19.86
N PRO A 1040 -20.91 28.65 18.70
CA PRO A 1040 -20.04 28.25 17.60
C PRO A 1040 -18.57 28.43 18.00
N PRO A 1041 -17.68 27.49 17.64
CA PRO A 1041 -16.23 27.71 17.73
C PRO A 1041 -15.82 28.98 16.98
N VAL A 1042 -14.79 29.67 17.48
CA VAL A 1042 -14.32 30.95 16.89
C VAL A 1042 -13.93 30.73 15.43
N GLY A 1043 -14.72 31.30 14.51
CA GLY A 1043 -14.53 31.19 13.06
C GLY A 1043 -15.67 30.50 12.30
N MET A 1044 -16.57 29.77 12.96
CA MET A 1044 -17.72 29.13 12.29
C MET A 1044 -18.92 30.07 12.13
N ALA A 1045 -19.64 29.91 11.01
CA ALA A 1045 -20.87 30.65 10.73
C ALA A 1045 -22.01 30.22 11.66
N VAL A 1046 -22.83 31.19 12.10
CA VAL A 1046 -24.02 30.92 12.93
C VAL A 1046 -25.00 30.03 12.15
N GLY A 1047 -25.27 28.83 12.66
CA GLY A 1047 -26.13 27.83 12.02
C GLY A 1047 -25.41 26.80 11.15
N ALA A 1048 -24.08 26.71 11.20
CA ALA A 1048 -23.34 25.57 10.65
C ALA A 1048 -23.65 24.27 11.44
N THR A 1049 -23.87 23.17 10.73
CA THR A 1049 -24.03 21.83 11.31
C THR A 1049 -22.68 21.10 11.34
N GLU A 1050 -22.27 20.58 12.49
CA GLU A 1050 -20.98 19.93 12.69
C GLU A 1050 -21.05 18.42 12.41
N LEU A 1051 -19.98 17.83 11.88
CA LEU A 1051 -19.82 16.37 11.82
C LEU A 1051 -19.25 15.87 13.16
N HIS A 1052 -20.07 15.20 13.96
CA HIS A 1052 -19.60 14.57 15.21
C HIS A 1052 -18.84 13.25 14.96
N GLY A 1053 -19.21 12.50 13.91
CA GLY A 1053 -18.48 11.29 13.54
C GLY A 1053 -19.30 10.24 12.79
N LEU A 1054 -18.98 8.95 12.96
CA LEU A 1054 -19.67 7.82 12.31
C LEU A 1054 -20.19 6.79 13.33
N VAL A 1055 -21.49 6.47 13.30
CA VAL A 1055 -22.10 5.39 14.08
C VAL A 1055 -22.40 4.17 13.20
N LEU A 1056 -22.20 2.96 13.73
CA LEU A 1056 -22.44 1.71 13.01
C LEU A 1056 -23.85 1.17 13.25
N ARG A 1057 -24.43 0.51 12.22
CA ARG A 1057 -25.74 -0.18 12.31
C ARG A 1057 -25.82 -1.14 13.50
N ALA A 1058 -24.74 -1.88 13.76
CA ALA A 1058 -24.67 -2.81 14.89
C ALA A 1058 -24.85 -2.10 16.24
N HIS A 1059 -24.27 -0.91 16.43
CA HIS A 1059 -24.42 -0.14 17.66
C HIS A 1059 -25.88 0.32 17.85
N LEU A 1060 -26.52 0.83 16.80
CA LEU A 1060 -27.93 1.24 16.82
C LEU A 1060 -28.88 0.07 17.16
N LEU A 1061 -28.63 -1.13 16.60
CA LEU A 1061 -29.41 -2.32 16.92
C LEU A 1061 -29.25 -2.74 18.39
N GLN A 1062 -28.04 -2.66 18.96
CA GLN A 1062 -27.83 -2.94 20.39
C GLN A 1062 -28.53 -1.90 21.29
N VAL A 1063 -28.60 -0.63 20.89
CA VAL A 1063 -29.39 0.40 21.61
C VAL A 1063 -30.87 0.05 21.65
N LEU A 1064 -31.46 -0.28 20.49
CA LEU A 1064 -32.86 -0.69 20.39
C LEU A 1064 -33.13 -1.96 21.21
N LYS A 1065 -32.22 -2.95 21.17
CA LYS A 1065 -32.30 -4.22 21.92
C LYS A 1065 -32.26 -4.02 23.43
N LYS A 1066 -31.41 -3.11 23.92
CA LYS A 1066 -31.32 -2.76 25.36
C LYS A 1066 -32.32 -1.70 25.81
N LYS A 1067 -33.13 -1.14 24.89
CA LYS A 1067 -34.11 -0.08 25.15
C LYS A 1067 -33.53 1.12 25.90
N TRP A 1068 -32.33 1.54 25.52
CA TRP A 1068 -31.69 2.72 26.10
C TRP A 1068 -32.30 3.97 25.45
N PHE A 1069 -33.41 4.43 26.03
CA PHE A 1069 -34.23 5.53 25.54
C PHE A 1069 -34.37 6.60 26.62
N LEU A 1070 -34.22 7.87 26.22
CA LEU A 1070 -34.37 9.05 27.06
C LEU A 1070 -35.74 9.70 26.78
N ARG A 1071 -36.51 10.00 27.83
CA ARG A 1071 -37.79 10.71 27.70
C ARG A 1071 -37.61 12.19 27.33
N GLU A 1072 -36.47 12.77 27.73
CA GLU A 1072 -36.12 14.16 27.51
C GLU A 1072 -34.95 14.26 26.52
N LYS A 1073 -34.92 15.32 25.72
CA LYS A 1073 -33.82 15.60 24.79
C LYS A 1073 -32.63 16.19 25.55
N ARG A 1074 -31.81 15.33 26.16
CA ARG A 1074 -30.57 15.68 26.87
C ARG A 1074 -29.40 14.82 26.40
N ARG A 1075 -28.17 15.30 26.56
CA ARG A 1075 -26.97 14.43 26.55
C ARG A 1075 -26.95 13.55 27.81
N THR A 1076 -26.32 12.41 27.70
CA THR A 1076 -26.23 11.39 28.75
C THR A 1076 -24.92 11.54 29.52
N GLU A 1077 -24.98 11.36 30.83
CA GLU A 1077 -23.77 11.31 31.65
C GLU A 1077 -22.98 10.02 31.38
N GLU A 1078 -21.65 10.09 31.40
CA GLU A 1078 -20.79 8.93 31.09
C GLU A 1078 -21.10 7.68 31.93
N TRP A 1079 -21.58 7.84 33.16
CA TRP A 1079 -21.87 6.72 34.07
C TRP A 1079 -23.11 5.91 33.63
N GLU A 1080 -24.14 6.57 33.09
CA GLU A 1080 -25.35 5.91 32.59
C GLU A 1080 -25.04 5.00 31.40
N VAL A 1081 -24.17 5.48 30.49
CA VAL A 1081 -23.74 4.72 29.31
C VAL A 1081 -22.95 3.49 29.75
N ARG A 1082 -22.06 3.63 30.74
CA ARG A 1082 -21.23 2.54 31.29
C ARG A 1082 -22.04 1.46 32.01
N GLU A 1083 -23.15 1.82 32.66
CA GLU A 1083 -24.06 0.85 33.28
C GLU A 1083 -24.85 0.06 32.22
N LYS A 1084 -25.21 0.70 31.10
CA LYS A 1084 -26.01 0.08 30.03
C LYS A 1084 -25.19 -0.73 29.02
N PHE A 1085 -24.00 -0.27 28.63
CA PHE A 1085 -23.20 -0.90 27.57
C PHE A 1085 -21.78 -1.20 28.02
N THR A 1086 -21.34 -2.41 27.73
CA THR A 1086 -19.92 -2.75 27.70
C THR A 1086 -19.42 -2.78 26.26
N TRP A 1087 -18.16 -2.39 26.03
CA TRP A 1087 -17.56 -2.32 24.68
C TRP A 1087 -17.72 -3.64 23.88
N VAL A 1088 -17.67 -4.78 24.56
CA VAL A 1088 -17.76 -6.10 23.93
C VAL A 1088 -19.17 -6.40 23.40
N GLU A 1089 -20.22 -5.92 24.07
CA GLU A 1089 -21.59 -6.09 23.56
C GLU A 1089 -21.81 -5.26 22.30
N LEU A 1090 -21.13 -4.11 22.17
CA LEU A 1090 -21.11 -3.32 20.93
C LEU A 1090 -20.30 -4.00 19.82
N ALA A 1091 -19.31 -4.83 20.17
CA ALA A 1091 -18.58 -5.66 19.22
C ALA A 1091 -19.36 -6.91 18.74
N GLU A 1092 -20.44 -7.31 19.42
CA GLU A 1092 -21.33 -8.39 18.96
C GLU A 1092 -22.26 -7.88 17.81
N ARG A 1093 -22.03 -8.40 16.60
CA ARG A 1093 -22.79 -8.07 15.36
C ARG A 1093 -24.22 -8.68 15.29
N GLU A 1094 -24.82 -9.05 16.42
CA GLU A 1094 -26.00 -9.92 16.47
C GLU A 1094 -27.33 -9.18 16.71
N GLY A 1095 -28.11 -9.06 15.63
CA GLY A 1095 -29.53 -8.72 15.68
C GLY A 1095 -30.09 -8.37 14.31
N LYS A 1096 -31.32 -8.80 14.03
CA LYS A 1096 -32.12 -8.28 12.91
C LYS A 1096 -33.11 -7.24 13.41
N ILE A 1097 -33.50 -6.28 12.58
CA ILE A 1097 -34.49 -5.28 13.00
C ILE A 1097 -35.90 -5.89 13.14
N GLU A 1098 -36.17 -6.95 12.40
CA GLU A 1098 -37.39 -7.75 12.47
C GLU A 1098 -37.55 -8.47 13.83
N GLU A 1099 -36.46 -8.67 14.57
CA GLU A 1099 -36.44 -9.32 15.90
C GLU A 1099 -36.64 -8.32 17.05
N LEU A 1100 -36.71 -7.00 16.76
CA LEU A 1100 -36.71 -5.93 17.76
C LEU A 1100 -38.10 -5.29 17.94
N ALA A 1101 -38.76 -5.61 19.05
CA ALA A 1101 -40.07 -5.07 19.41
C ALA A 1101 -39.98 -3.73 20.18
N VAL A 1102 -40.14 -2.62 19.44
CA VAL A 1102 -40.24 -1.25 19.98
C VAL A 1102 -41.72 -0.83 20.07
N LYS A 1103 -42.17 -0.38 21.24
CA LYS A 1103 -43.56 0.06 21.47
C LYS A 1103 -43.84 1.42 20.85
N LYS A 1104 -45.11 1.74 20.58
CA LYS A 1104 -45.51 3.06 20.05
C LYS A 1104 -45.07 4.22 20.97
N GLU A 1105 -45.18 4.05 22.29
CA GLU A 1105 -44.70 5.02 23.30
C GLU A 1105 -43.18 5.20 23.31
N GLU A 1106 -42.41 4.17 22.92
CA GLU A 1106 -40.95 4.21 22.87
C GLU A 1106 -40.45 4.95 21.61
N MET A 1107 -41.26 5.03 20.55
CA MET A 1107 -40.91 5.72 19.28
C MET A 1107 -40.77 7.24 19.41
N ASP A 1108 -41.45 7.84 20.39
CA ASP A 1108 -41.41 9.28 20.66
C ASP A 1108 -40.25 9.70 21.60
N MET A 1109 -39.52 8.73 22.14
CA MET A 1109 -38.33 8.94 22.97
C MET A 1109 -37.08 9.25 22.12
N TYR A 1110 -36.01 9.67 22.80
CA TYR A 1110 -34.73 10.05 22.20
C TYR A 1110 -33.63 9.03 22.51
N VAL A 1111 -32.60 9.01 21.68
CA VAL A 1111 -31.34 8.29 21.86
C VAL A 1111 -30.20 9.28 21.73
N ASP A 1112 -29.22 9.15 22.61
CA ASP A 1112 -27.97 9.88 22.54
C ASP A 1112 -26.90 9.05 21.82
N LEU A 1113 -26.44 9.51 20.65
CA LEU A 1113 -25.51 8.77 19.80
C LEU A 1113 -24.04 9.13 20.05
N HIS A 1114 -23.73 10.26 20.71
CA HIS A 1114 -22.35 10.72 20.90
C HIS A 1114 -21.44 9.64 21.52
N PRO A 1115 -21.82 8.97 22.64
CA PRO A 1115 -20.96 7.99 23.31
C PRO A 1115 -20.66 6.71 22.50
N LEU A 1116 -21.43 6.46 21.44
CA LEU A 1116 -21.36 5.27 20.58
C LEU A 1116 -20.70 5.54 19.22
N THR A 1117 -20.45 6.81 18.92
CA THR A 1117 -19.96 7.31 17.63
C THR A 1117 -18.44 7.23 17.56
N ASN A 1118 -17.90 6.79 16.41
CA ASN A 1118 -16.48 6.98 16.14
C ASN A 1118 -16.25 8.47 15.92
N THR A 1119 -15.56 9.12 16.86
CA THR A 1119 -15.31 10.58 16.86
C THR A 1119 -14.18 11.00 15.90
N THR A 1120 -13.41 10.04 15.39
CA THR A 1120 -12.26 10.25 14.50
C THR A 1120 -12.35 9.40 13.22
N PRO A 1121 -13.49 9.43 12.47
CA PRO A 1121 -13.60 8.66 11.23
C PRO A 1121 -12.68 9.27 10.16
N TYR A 1122 -12.11 8.43 9.29
CA TYR A 1122 -11.32 8.92 8.17
C TYR A 1122 -12.20 9.74 7.20
N THR A 1123 -11.74 10.94 6.87
CA THR A 1123 -12.36 11.88 5.94
C THR A 1123 -11.44 12.14 4.73
N VAL A 1124 -12.04 12.52 3.61
CA VAL A 1124 -11.34 13.08 2.43
C VAL A 1124 -12.09 14.30 1.91
N MET A 1125 -11.33 15.30 1.44
CA MET A 1125 -11.90 16.47 0.76
C MET A 1125 -12.50 16.06 -0.59
N GLU A 1126 -13.62 16.65 -0.98
CA GLU A 1126 -14.30 16.37 -2.27
C GLU A 1126 -13.37 16.45 -3.51
N SER A 1127 -12.40 17.37 -3.49
CA SER A 1127 -11.42 17.59 -4.57
C SER A 1127 -10.31 16.54 -4.68
N MET A 1128 -10.28 15.54 -3.80
CA MET A 1128 -9.27 14.47 -3.82
C MET A 1128 -9.53 13.50 -4.97
N SER A 1129 -8.49 13.09 -5.71
CA SER A 1129 -8.63 12.09 -6.79
C SER A 1129 -9.06 10.71 -6.25
N VAL A 1130 -9.91 9.99 -6.98
CA VAL A 1130 -10.34 8.62 -6.64
C VAL A 1130 -9.16 7.66 -6.45
N ALA A 1131 -8.11 7.78 -7.26
CA ALA A 1131 -6.89 6.98 -7.11
C ALA A 1131 -6.23 7.13 -5.73
N LYS A 1132 -6.10 8.36 -5.22
CA LYS A 1132 -5.53 8.64 -3.89
C LYS A 1132 -6.44 8.14 -2.77
N ALA A 1133 -7.76 8.23 -2.95
CA ALA A 1133 -8.74 7.72 -1.98
C ALA A 1133 -8.73 6.18 -1.91
N LEU A 1134 -8.56 5.49 -3.04
CA LEU A 1134 -8.42 4.02 -3.10
C LEU A 1134 -7.21 3.53 -2.31
N VAL A 1135 -6.05 4.19 -2.45
CA VAL A 1135 -4.83 3.86 -1.72
C VAL A 1135 -5.04 3.99 -0.21
N LEU A 1136 -5.61 5.12 0.25
CA LEU A 1136 -5.94 5.34 1.67
C LEU A 1136 -6.90 4.27 2.21
N PHE A 1137 -8.00 4.03 1.49
CA PHE A 1137 -9.03 3.06 1.86
C PHE A 1137 -8.46 1.65 2.03
N ARG A 1138 -7.57 1.22 1.11
CA ARG A 1138 -6.93 -0.11 1.16
C ARG A 1138 -5.85 -0.21 2.25
N GLN A 1139 -4.99 0.80 2.40
CA GLN A 1139 -3.86 0.75 3.34
C GLN A 1139 -4.31 0.70 4.80
N VAL A 1140 -5.35 1.46 5.17
CA VAL A 1140 -5.91 1.47 6.52
C VAL A 1140 -6.92 0.32 6.72
N GLY A 1141 -7.49 -0.21 5.63
CA GLY A 1141 -8.46 -1.30 5.65
C GLY A 1141 -9.87 -0.82 6.03
N LEU A 1142 -10.29 0.31 5.50
CA LEU A 1142 -11.55 0.97 5.84
C LEU A 1142 -12.78 0.19 5.32
N ARG A 1143 -13.94 0.45 5.93
CA ARG A 1143 -15.27 0.06 5.43
C ARG A 1143 -16.04 1.24 4.85
N HIS A 1144 -15.94 2.39 5.52
CA HIS A 1144 -16.56 3.66 5.16
C HIS A 1144 -15.49 4.74 5.19
N LEU A 1145 -15.48 5.63 4.21
CA LEU A 1145 -14.60 6.80 4.15
C LEU A 1145 -15.46 8.02 3.81
N LEU A 1146 -15.50 9.02 4.69
CA LEU A 1146 -16.41 10.15 4.57
C LEU A 1146 -15.85 11.20 3.60
N ILE A 1147 -16.72 11.80 2.78
CA ILE A 1147 -16.37 12.91 1.90
C ILE A 1147 -16.92 14.21 2.50
N VAL A 1148 -16.02 15.14 2.78
CA VAL A 1148 -16.34 16.48 3.30
C VAL A 1148 -16.22 17.54 2.19
N PRO A 1149 -17.08 18.57 2.18
CA PRO A 1149 -17.04 19.63 1.18
C PRO A 1149 -15.77 20.48 1.30
N LYS A 1150 -15.36 21.16 0.22
CA LYS A 1150 -14.21 22.07 0.22
C LYS A 1150 -14.46 23.37 0.97
N TYR A 1151 -15.73 23.77 1.09
CA TYR A 1151 -16.16 25.01 1.73
C TYR A 1151 -17.33 24.73 2.67
N GLU A 1152 -17.22 25.19 3.91
CA GLU A 1152 -18.31 25.16 4.88
C GLU A 1152 -19.17 26.42 4.71
N ALA A 1153 -20.48 26.25 4.56
CA ALA A 1153 -21.45 27.33 4.42
C ALA A 1153 -22.69 27.07 5.27
N ALA A 1154 -23.35 28.12 5.74
CA ALA A 1154 -24.57 27.99 6.53
C ALA A 1154 -25.66 27.25 5.73
N GLY A 1155 -26.10 26.09 6.24
CA GLY A 1155 -27.06 25.20 5.56
C GLY A 1155 -26.47 24.17 4.59
N ALA A 1156 -25.15 24.16 4.35
CA ALA A 1156 -24.49 23.08 3.62
C ALA A 1156 -24.27 21.85 4.53
N PRO A 1157 -24.46 20.61 4.05
CA PRO A 1157 -24.21 19.42 4.85
C PRO A 1157 -22.70 19.22 5.09
N PRO A 1158 -22.26 18.84 6.31
CA PRO A 1158 -20.83 18.68 6.63
C PRO A 1158 -20.23 17.40 6.02
N VAL A 1159 -21.08 16.51 5.51
CA VAL A 1159 -20.71 15.31 4.75
C VAL A 1159 -21.56 15.30 3.49
N ILE A 1160 -20.91 15.35 2.33
CA ILE A 1160 -21.58 15.28 1.03
C ILE A 1160 -21.69 13.85 0.51
N GLY A 1161 -20.82 12.94 0.94
CA GLY A 1161 -20.72 11.59 0.40
C GLY A 1161 -20.07 10.59 1.34
N ILE A 1162 -20.25 9.30 1.05
CA ILE A 1162 -19.52 8.21 1.69
C ILE A 1162 -18.98 7.28 0.61
N LEU A 1163 -17.69 7.02 0.64
CA LEU A 1163 -17.03 6.00 -0.16
C LEU A 1163 -17.01 4.68 0.60
N THR A 1164 -17.33 3.63 -0.13
CA THR A 1164 -17.27 2.24 0.30
C THR A 1164 -16.45 1.43 -0.69
N ARG A 1165 -16.22 0.16 -0.36
CA ARG A 1165 -15.56 -0.82 -1.23
C ARG A 1165 -16.18 -0.92 -2.63
N GLN A 1166 -17.48 -0.71 -2.79
CA GLN A 1166 -18.14 -0.80 -4.10
C GLN A 1166 -17.87 0.43 -4.96
N ASP A 1167 -17.82 1.60 -4.36
CA ASP A 1167 -17.61 2.87 -5.06
C ASP A 1167 -16.21 2.95 -5.68
N LEU A 1168 -15.23 2.30 -5.05
CA LEU A 1168 -13.83 2.30 -5.48
C LEU A 1168 -13.48 1.21 -6.51
N ARG A 1169 -14.46 0.43 -7.02
CA ARG A 1169 -14.17 -0.63 -7.99
C ARG A 1169 -14.09 -0.08 -9.42
N PRO A 1170 -13.04 -0.42 -10.21
CA PRO A 1170 -12.87 0.03 -11.60
C PRO A 1170 -14.14 -0.12 -12.45
N TYR A 1171 -14.76 -1.30 -12.44
CA TYR A 1171 -15.96 -1.60 -13.21
C TYR A 1171 -17.19 -0.78 -12.78
N ASN A 1172 -17.37 -0.53 -11.48
CA ASN A 1172 -18.53 0.20 -10.97
C ASN A 1172 -18.43 1.69 -11.36
N ILE A 1173 -17.24 2.28 -11.23
CA ILE A 1173 -16.99 3.67 -11.64
C ILE A 1173 -17.16 3.82 -13.15
N LEU A 1174 -16.62 2.90 -13.97
CA LEU A 1174 -16.83 2.91 -15.42
C LEU A 1174 -18.31 2.75 -15.82
N SER A 1175 -19.14 2.08 -15.00
CA SER A 1175 -20.59 2.00 -15.24
C SER A 1175 -21.34 3.29 -14.89
N ALA A 1176 -20.85 4.07 -13.92
CA ALA A 1176 -21.39 5.39 -13.58
C ALA A 1176 -20.88 6.49 -14.53
N PHE A 1177 -19.66 6.33 -15.08
CA PHE A 1177 -19.03 7.28 -16.01
C PHE A 1177 -18.62 6.59 -17.33
N PRO A 1178 -19.59 6.22 -18.21
CA PRO A 1178 -19.31 5.44 -19.42
C PRO A 1178 -18.35 6.12 -20.42
N HIS A 1179 -18.23 7.45 -20.37
CA HIS A 1179 -17.33 8.21 -21.22
C HIS A 1179 -15.85 7.83 -21.01
N LEU A 1180 -15.47 7.42 -19.80
CA LEU A 1180 -14.12 6.95 -19.47
C LEU A 1180 -13.79 5.58 -20.10
N ALA A 1181 -14.80 4.74 -20.34
CA ALA A 1181 -14.60 3.43 -20.96
C ALA A 1181 -14.16 3.55 -22.44
N LYS A 1182 -14.58 4.61 -23.14
CA LYS A 1182 -14.16 4.88 -24.52
C LYS A 1182 -12.65 5.16 -24.62
N ILE A 1183 -12.07 5.82 -23.61
CA ILE A 1183 -10.62 6.11 -23.55
C ILE A 1183 -9.83 4.79 -23.46
N LYS A 1184 -10.24 3.88 -22.55
CA LYS A 1184 -9.61 2.56 -22.36
C LYS A 1184 -9.80 1.61 -23.57
N GLY A 1185 -10.81 1.86 -24.41
CA GLY A 1185 -11.00 1.17 -25.69
C GLY A 1185 -10.00 1.61 -26.77
N ASN A 1186 -9.63 2.89 -26.79
CA ASN A 1186 -8.61 3.42 -27.70
C ASN A 1186 -7.18 3.09 -27.25
N GLU A 1187 -6.88 3.11 -25.94
CA GLU A 1187 -5.58 2.66 -25.37
C GLU A 1187 -5.27 1.16 -25.57
N LYS A 1188 -6.22 0.37 -26.11
CA LYS A 1188 -6.02 -1.04 -26.50
C LYS A 1188 -6.10 -1.31 -28.01
N ARG A 1189 -6.36 -0.27 -28.80
CA ARG A 1189 -6.38 -0.33 -30.28
C ARG A 1189 -5.21 0.44 -30.90
N ASN A 1190 -4.68 1.42 -30.17
CA ASN A 1190 -3.31 1.92 -30.31
C ASN A 1190 -2.34 1.04 -29.50
#